data_AF-A0A959CI92-F1
#
_entry.id   AF-A0A959CI92-F1
#
_cell.length_a   1.000
_cell.length_b   1.000
_cell.length_c   1.000
_cell.angle_alpha   90.00
_cell.angle_beta   90.00
_cell.angle_gamma   90.00
#
_symmetry.space_group_name_H-M   'P 1'
#
loop_
_entity.id
_entity.type
_entity.pdbx_description
1 polymer ?
#
loop_
_entity_poly.entity_id
_entity_poly.type
_entity_poly.pdbx_seq_one_letter_code
_entity_poly.pdbx_strand_id
1 'polypeptide(L)'
;MDEETIDPAPPPRPFPDPGRQPENAGQTRIFALLVGINDYPEPVPKLGGCIKDVEQVERYLRTKYGAPEGTPKVEILDGNTSLAMETDGRLHLCTLKNNQATYHNIIRGFREHLGRATGKDTIWFHFSGHGSEQFTADEFFKSTDAAGKIASLVPNGKDQTLVCYRDENTGGPLYLADKELAVLLHEVATARSLEDQKPHIVVSLDCCHSGSGTRDADEPAGFRTRHFDPNPAKTRGEAALEPGGIRLLESYIDGFYARQSSLEVPVAPHVVFSACESVQLAGDLPEGGVFTTSLIKALEEAEADGRNLHYATLFTKTRARARSIRDNQNPQFGTIGGFDPYTCFLEGWPLGKPGTYEVFRKDNNWFVRCGAIHGLPLRAQEATKIRIMDANSGALACNGYVDKAGAQHSKIRLLEEGQLNPEGDYAAEILFLPALPEYVKLHGNEETAQALRAAWDESLNIKLSSEEEEEEKPALKVEATSAGGFILRDAISGAHFIDVPVATGSMDERVKAVKAHLDSIVRWKRMIALDNPASKIRNLFEFELAAADRQSFPDMAFYQGSEVAIPVNEDRLFDNNKLAFKFRVSLKEAGQDLYFYLFDLSPKCGVTFLNDEETVMRSSELNAGASADLRQSFFGWGPDPDEQSVTRWFKLLATTEELDYHQLTQPELAGDRGVDFDFN
;
A
#
# COMPACT_ATOMS: atom_id res chain seq x y z
N MET A 1 -45.94 -2.65 40.93
CA MET A 1 -45.98 -1.32 40.31
C MET A 1 -44.70 -0.65 40.72
N ASP A 2 -43.67 -0.88 39.94
CA ASP A 2 -42.44 -0.10 39.96
C ASP A 2 -42.17 0.22 38.49
N GLU A 3 -42.21 1.51 38.15
CA GLU A 3 -41.92 2.03 36.83
C GLU A 3 -40.40 1.94 36.62
N GLU A 4 -39.96 0.98 35.81
CA GLU A 4 -38.61 1.01 35.24
C GLU A 4 -38.54 2.12 34.20
N THR A 5 -37.79 3.18 34.54
CA THR A 5 -37.37 4.23 33.61
C THR A 5 -36.52 3.61 32.50
N ILE A 6 -37.11 3.50 31.31
CA ILE A 6 -36.42 3.15 30.07
C ILE A 6 -35.52 4.33 29.69
N ASP A 7 -34.21 4.10 29.68
CA ASP A 7 -33.21 5.02 29.14
C ASP A 7 -33.51 5.26 27.65
N PRO A 8 -33.60 6.51 27.14
CA PRO A 8 -33.88 6.74 25.73
C PRO A 8 -32.77 6.14 24.87
N ALA A 9 -33.16 5.39 23.84
CA ALA A 9 -32.25 4.79 22.88
C ALA A 9 -31.29 5.85 22.31
N PRO A 10 -30.00 5.52 22.11
CA PRO A 10 -29.07 6.43 21.44
C PRO A 10 -29.61 6.76 20.04
N PRO A 11 -29.44 8.01 19.55
CA PRO A 11 -29.90 8.37 18.23
C PRO A 11 -29.24 7.45 17.18
N PRO A 12 -29.95 7.08 16.10
CA PRO A 12 -29.40 6.27 15.02
C PRO A 12 -28.18 6.97 14.41
N ARG A 13 -27.14 6.19 14.09
CA ARG A 13 -25.97 6.68 13.36
C ARG A 13 -26.41 7.26 12.01
N PRO A 14 -25.97 8.47 11.63
CA PRO A 14 -26.20 9.05 10.32
C PRO A 14 -25.78 8.15 9.14
N PHE A 15 -26.42 8.41 7.99
CA PHE A 15 -26.08 7.85 6.68
C PHE A 15 -24.61 8.12 6.29
N PRO A 16 -24.02 7.36 5.33
CA PRO A 16 -22.70 7.67 4.78
C PRO A 16 -22.63 9.15 4.38
N ASP A 17 -21.55 9.81 4.84
CA ASP A 17 -21.28 11.23 4.65
C ASP A 17 -21.57 11.60 3.19
N PRO A 18 -22.45 12.59 2.90
CA PRO A 18 -22.49 13.15 1.56
C PRO A 18 -21.08 13.66 1.26
N GLY A 19 -20.33 12.92 0.43
CA GLY A 19 -18.93 13.21 0.15
C GLY A 19 -18.77 14.69 -0.15
N ARG A 20 -17.68 15.29 0.34
CA ARG A 20 -17.42 16.74 0.20
C ARG A 20 -17.76 17.18 -1.21
N GLN A 21 -18.45 18.29 -1.35
CA GLN A 21 -18.91 18.76 -2.65
C GLN A 21 -18.01 19.91 -3.16
N PRO A 22 -17.74 19.99 -4.48
CA PRO A 22 -16.90 21.04 -5.06
C PRO A 22 -17.35 22.47 -4.74
N GLU A 23 -18.66 22.70 -4.56
CA GLU A 23 -19.24 24.00 -4.17
C GLU A 23 -18.79 24.50 -2.79
N ASN A 24 -18.27 23.61 -1.94
CA ASN A 24 -17.69 23.97 -0.64
C ASN A 24 -16.18 24.25 -0.74
N ALA A 25 -15.59 24.21 -1.95
CA ALA A 25 -14.23 24.67 -2.21
C ALA A 25 -14.05 26.10 -1.69
N GLY A 26 -13.07 26.29 -0.81
CA GLY A 26 -12.81 27.56 -0.12
C GLY A 26 -13.35 27.65 1.31
N GLN A 27 -14.23 26.75 1.75
CA GLN A 27 -14.68 26.69 3.16
C GLN A 27 -13.90 25.67 4.01
N THR A 28 -13.33 24.64 3.38
CA THR A 28 -12.46 23.66 4.05
C THR A 28 -11.17 24.34 4.54
N ARG A 29 -10.81 24.15 5.81
CA ARG A 29 -9.51 24.59 6.32
C ARG A 29 -8.46 23.50 6.09
N ILE A 30 -7.24 23.91 5.81
CA ILE A 30 -6.11 23.00 5.61
C ILE A 30 -5.13 23.19 6.77
N PHE A 31 -4.97 22.18 7.60
CA PHE A 31 -3.97 22.14 8.65
C PHE A 31 -2.76 21.36 8.15
N ALA A 32 -1.60 22.01 8.02
CA ALA A 32 -0.36 21.33 7.67
C ALA A 32 0.66 21.38 8.80
N LEU A 33 1.27 20.23 9.09
CA LEU A 33 2.43 20.08 9.96
C LEU A 33 3.61 19.65 9.08
N LEU A 34 4.59 20.54 8.91
CA LEU A 34 5.74 20.33 8.04
C LEU A 34 7.01 20.16 8.88
N VAL A 35 7.69 19.03 8.74
CA VAL A 35 8.86 18.67 9.55
C VAL A 35 10.04 18.39 8.64
N GLY A 36 11.15 19.11 8.84
CA GLY A 36 12.36 18.99 8.03
C GLY A 36 13.62 19.03 8.88
N ILE A 37 14.50 18.05 8.71
CA ILE A 37 15.72 17.95 9.53
C ILE A 37 16.94 17.73 8.63
N ASN A 38 17.82 18.74 8.60
CA ASN A 38 19.14 18.66 7.98
C ASN A 38 20.24 18.53 9.04
N ASP A 39 20.16 19.37 10.06
CA ASP A 39 21.24 19.58 11.03
C ASP A 39 21.13 18.59 12.20
N TYR A 40 21.18 17.30 11.88
CA TYR A 40 21.21 16.25 12.88
C TYR A 40 22.49 16.34 13.75
N PRO A 41 22.37 16.23 15.08
CA PRO A 41 23.52 16.06 15.96
C PRO A 41 24.14 14.67 15.79
N GLU A 42 25.45 14.56 16.01
CA GLU A 42 26.15 13.27 16.07
C GLU A 42 25.48 12.33 17.08
N PRO A 43 25.35 11.02 16.79
CA PRO A 43 25.97 10.30 15.67
C PRO A 43 25.12 10.28 14.38
N VAL A 44 23.99 10.97 14.33
CA VAL A 44 23.12 10.94 13.15
C VAL A 44 23.72 11.83 12.05
N PRO A 45 23.96 11.31 10.84
CA PRO A 45 24.54 12.10 9.76
C PRO A 45 23.68 13.31 9.40
N LYS A 46 24.32 14.40 8.98
CA LYS A 46 23.60 15.58 8.50
C LYS A 46 23.06 15.36 7.09
N LEU A 47 21.92 15.96 6.78
CA LEU A 47 21.34 16.07 5.44
C LEU A 47 21.45 17.51 4.91
N GLY A 48 21.10 17.72 3.65
CA GLY A 48 21.18 19.00 2.93
C GLY A 48 19.88 19.46 2.27
N GLY A 49 18.97 18.56 1.91
CA GLY A 49 17.76 18.88 1.15
C GLY A 49 16.46 18.97 1.96
N CYS A 50 16.40 18.48 3.19
CA CYS A 50 15.13 18.36 3.92
C CYS A 50 14.48 19.69 4.28
N ILE A 51 15.28 20.74 4.54
CA ILE A 51 14.74 22.09 4.76
C ILE A 51 14.14 22.67 3.48
N LYS A 52 14.74 22.37 2.32
CA LYS A 52 14.19 22.81 1.04
C LYS A 52 12.89 22.10 0.69
N ASP A 53 12.74 20.83 1.05
CA ASP A 53 11.48 20.10 0.87
C ASP A 53 10.33 20.76 1.63
N VAL A 54 10.56 21.07 2.90
CA VAL A 54 9.61 21.83 3.71
C VAL A 54 9.29 23.19 3.07
N GLU A 55 10.29 23.90 2.56
CA GLU A 55 10.08 25.20 1.89
C GLU A 55 9.31 25.09 0.57
N GLN A 56 9.52 24.02 -0.20
CA GLN A 56 8.77 23.73 -1.43
C GLN A 56 7.30 23.46 -1.12
N VAL A 57 7.03 22.59 -0.14
CA VAL A 57 5.67 22.27 0.31
C VAL A 57 4.97 23.51 0.89
N GLU A 58 5.67 24.27 1.75
CA GLU A 58 5.15 25.50 2.33
C GLU A 58 4.79 26.53 1.24
N ARG A 59 5.69 26.75 0.27
CA ARG A 59 5.46 27.68 -0.84
C ARG A 59 4.26 27.27 -1.68
N TYR A 60 4.15 26.00 -2.03
CA TYR A 60 3.00 25.48 -2.77
C TYR A 60 1.69 25.71 -2.00
N LEU A 61 1.65 25.33 -0.73
CA LEU A 61 0.47 25.49 0.12
C LEU A 61 0.02 26.94 0.24
N ARG A 62 0.96 27.87 0.44
CA ARG A 62 0.66 29.30 0.52
C ARG A 62 0.15 29.85 -0.80
N THR A 63 0.78 29.46 -1.91
CA THR A 63 0.39 29.92 -3.25
C THR A 63 -1.03 29.47 -3.58
N LYS A 64 -1.38 28.22 -3.25
CA LYS A 64 -2.67 27.63 -3.62
C LYS A 64 -3.80 27.92 -2.62
N TYR A 65 -3.50 27.93 -1.32
CA TYR A 65 -4.52 27.93 -0.26
C TYR A 65 -4.38 29.09 0.74
N GLY A 66 -3.33 29.91 0.61
CA GLY A 66 -3.15 31.13 1.41
C GLY A 66 -4.17 32.22 1.09
N ALA A 67 -4.19 33.25 1.92
CA ALA A 67 -4.99 34.44 1.65
C ALA A 67 -4.39 35.27 0.50
N PRO A 68 -5.20 36.12 -0.15
CA PRO A 68 -4.68 37.08 -1.12
C PRO A 68 -3.53 37.91 -0.57
N GLU A 69 -2.55 38.20 -1.43
CA GLU A 69 -1.36 38.98 -1.09
C GLU A 69 -1.73 40.31 -0.39
N GLY A 70 -1.08 40.60 0.73
CA GLY A 70 -1.39 41.76 1.57
C GLY A 70 -2.36 41.50 2.73
N THR A 71 -2.95 40.30 2.83
CA THR A 71 -3.72 39.91 4.01
C THR A 71 -2.78 39.65 5.21
N PRO A 72 -3.03 40.23 6.40
CA PRO A 72 -2.21 39.99 7.57
C PRO A 72 -2.26 38.52 8.01
N LYS A 73 -1.09 37.92 8.13
CA LYS A 73 -0.91 36.58 8.72
C LYS A 73 -1.07 36.67 10.23
N VAL A 74 -1.76 35.69 10.80
CA VAL A 74 -1.97 35.64 12.25
C VAL A 74 -1.03 34.60 12.84
N GLU A 75 -0.01 35.07 13.57
CA GLU A 75 0.77 34.21 14.46
C GLU A 75 -0.09 33.83 15.67
N ILE A 76 -0.22 32.54 15.91
CA ILE A 76 -0.93 32.02 17.08
C ILE A 76 0.09 31.82 18.18
N LEU A 77 0.22 32.85 19.02
CA LEU A 77 0.97 32.77 20.27
C LEU A 77 0.04 32.24 21.35
N ASP A 78 -0.01 30.93 21.54
CA ASP A 78 -0.57 30.37 22.77
C ASP A 78 0.50 30.48 23.86
N GLY A 79 0.20 31.16 24.97
CA GLY A 79 1.12 31.32 26.10
C GLY A 79 1.55 30.00 26.76
N ASN A 80 0.89 28.90 26.40
CA ASN A 80 1.23 27.54 26.82
C ASN A 80 1.92 26.71 25.72
N THR A 81 2.05 27.22 24.49
CA THR A 81 2.76 26.53 23.40
C THR A 81 4.11 27.16 23.06
N SER A 82 5.09 26.32 22.71
CA SER A 82 6.38 26.78 22.16
C SER A 82 6.46 26.56 20.65
N LEU A 83 5.37 26.14 20.02
CA LEU A 83 5.32 25.91 18.58
C LEU A 83 4.90 27.18 17.84
N ALA A 84 5.65 27.54 16.80
CA ALA A 84 5.25 28.61 15.90
C ALA A 84 4.14 28.12 14.95
N MET A 85 2.93 28.62 15.18
CA MET A 85 1.75 28.33 14.35
C MET A 85 1.28 29.60 13.65
N GLU A 86 0.89 29.48 12.38
CA GLU A 86 0.43 30.58 11.56
C GLU A 86 -0.91 30.26 10.90
N THR A 87 -1.77 31.26 10.72
CA THR A 87 -2.96 31.18 9.87
C THR A 87 -2.87 32.18 8.72
N ASP A 88 -3.10 31.69 7.51
CA ASP A 88 -3.05 32.41 6.24
C ASP A 88 -4.31 32.06 5.43
N GLY A 89 -5.38 32.83 5.62
CA GLY A 89 -6.68 32.52 5.02
C GLY A 89 -7.28 31.23 5.59
N ARG A 90 -7.50 30.23 4.72
CA ARG A 90 -7.97 28.89 5.13
C ARG A 90 -6.83 27.90 5.44
N LEU A 91 -5.58 28.33 5.26
CA LEU A 91 -4.40 27.54 5.55
C LEU A 91 -3.91 27.80 6.98
N HIS A 92 -3.64 26.73 7.73
CA HIS A 92 -3.06 26.75 9.06
C HIS A 92 -1.77 25.95 9.05
N LEU A 93 -0.63 26.60 9.30
CA LEU A 93 0.70 26.00 9.20
C LEU A 93 1.37 25.88 10.57
N CYS A 94 2.04 24.77 10.78
CA CYS A 94 3.04 24.58 11.83
C CYS A 94 4.27 23.94 11.18
N THR A 95 5.43 24.59 11.32
CA THR A 95 6.66 24.16 10.66
C THR A 95 7.76 23.94 11.67
N LEU A 96 8.35 22.74 11.69
CA LEU A 96 9.43 22.35 12.59
C LEU A 96 10.70 22.07 11.78
N LYS A 97 11.71 22.94 11.92
CA LYS A 97 12.99 22.81 11.22
C LYS A 97 14.13 22.46 12.19
N ASN A 98 14.96 21.49 11.82
CA ASN A 98 16.17 21.11 12.57
C ASN A 98 15.90 20.88 14.07
N ASN A 99 16.52 21.70 14.94
CA ASN A 99 16.41 21.59 16.39
C ASN A 99 15.00 21.75 16.96
N GLN A 100 14.05 22.28 16.17
CA GLN A 100 12.64 22.34 16.54
C GLN A 100 11.92 20.99 16.36
N ALA A 101 12.41 20.12 15.48
CA ALA A 101 11.79 18.85 15.10
C ALA A 101 12.13 17.71 16.09
N THR A 102 11.97 17.99 17.38
CA THR A 102 12.14 16.99 18.44
C THR A 102 10.94 16.05 18.49
N TYR A 103 11.13 14.84 19.03
CA TYR A 103 10.03 13.88 19.26
C TYR A 103 8.83 14.53 19.97
N HIS A 104 9.09 15.29 21.04
CA HIS A 104 8.05 15.99 21.79
C HIS A 104 7.35 17.08 20.97
N ASN A 105 8.08 17.88 20.20
CA ASN A 105 7.47 18.95 19.40
C ASN A 105 6.65 18.40 18.24
N ILE A 106 7.04 17.26 17.66
CA ILE A 106 6.24 16.58 16.65
C ILE A 106 4.91 16.11 17.25
N ILE A 107 4.95 15.41 18.40
CA ILE A 107 3.72 15.00 19.13
C ILE A 107 2.82 16.21 19.44
N ARG A 108 3.42 17.30 19.90
CA ARG A 108 2.68 18.55 20.16
C ARG A 108 2.11 19.15 18.88
N GLY A 109 2.82 19.07 17.75
CA GLY A 109 2.30 19.45 16.45
C GLY A 109 1.03 18.66 16.09
N PHE A 110 1.00 17.35 16.37
CA PHE A 110 -0.22 16.56 16.20
C PHE A 110 -1.34 17.00 17.15
N ARG A 111 -1.05 17.11 18.45
CA ARG A 111 -2.09 17.34 19.48
C ARG A 111 -2.58 18.78 19.56
N GLU A 112 -1.67 19.75 19.52
CA GLU A 112 -1.96 21.18 19.71
C GLU A 112 -2.31 21.88 18.38
N HIS A 113 -1.73 21.45 17.25
CA HIS A 113 -2.02 22.03 15.93
C HIS A 113 -3.02 21.20 15.12
N LEU A 114 -2.68 19.97 14.74
CA LEU A 114 -3.56 19.15 13.90
C LEU A 114 -4.85 18.74 14.62
N GLY A 115 -4.82 18.54 15.93
CA GLY A 115 -5.99 18.28 16.79
C GLY A 115 -7.02 19.41 16.86
N ARG A 116 -6.76 20.56 16.20
CA ARG A 116 -7.73 21.65 16.02
C ARG A 116 -8.65 21.45 14.80
N ALA A 117 -8.27 20.57 13.88
CA ALA A 117 -9.08 20.20 12.74
C ALA A 117 -10.37 19.51 13.18
N THR A 118 -11.43 19.71 12.43
CA THR A 118 -12.73 19.03 12.55
C THR A 118 -12.95 18.12 11.34
N GLY A 119 -14.05 17.34 11.31
CA GLY A 119 -14.38 16.47 10.18
C GLY A 119 -14.42 17.14 8.79
N LYS A 120 -14.66 18.45 8.76
CA LYS A 120 -14.76 19.25 7.53
C LYS A 120 -13.40 19.72 6.99
N ASP A 121 -12.34 19.53 7.77
CA ASP A 121 -11.01 20.07 7.48
C ASP A 121 -10.10 19.01 6.86
N THR A 122 -9.07 19.47 6.16
CA THR A 122 -8.01 18.63 5.61
C THR A 122 -6.76 18.78 6.45
N ILE A 123 -6.04 17.67 6.59
CA ILE A 123 -4.79 17.58 7.32
C ILE A 123 -3.69 17.10 6.38
N TRP A 124 -2.54 17.75 6.42
CA TRP A 124 -1.33 17.27 5.76
C TRP A 124 -0.18 17.20 6.75
N PHE A 125 0.29 15.99 7.05
CA PHE A 125 1.56 15.77 7.72
C PHE A 125 2.65 15.46 6.69
N HIS A 126 3.70 16.29 6.67
CA HIS A 126 4.86 16.10 5.80
C HIS A 126 6.13 15.96 6.66
N PHE A 127 6.86 14.87 6.46
CA PHE A 127 8.15 14.63 7.12
C PHE A 127 9.25 14.45 6.08
N SER A 128 10.36 15.14 6.28
CA SER A 128 11.57 15.07 5.45
C SER A 128 12.80 14.96 6.35
N GLY A 129 13.48 13.82 6.32
CA GLY A 129 14.57 13.51 7.25
C GLY A 129 15.05 12.06 7.14
N HIS A 130 15.83 11.61 8.11
CA HIS A 130 16.23 10.21 8.22
C HIS A 130 15.06 9.32 8.65
N GLY A 131 14.96 8.14 8.05
CA GLY A 131 14.22 7.01 8.61
C GLY A 131 15.17 5.94 9.17
N SER A 132 14.64 5.07 10.02
CA SER A 132 15.36 3.93 10.60
C SER A 132 14.38 2.78 10.83
N GLU A 133 14.92 1.59 11.08
CA GLU A 133 14.19 0.46 11.66
C GLU A 133 14.62 0.21 13.10
N GLN A 134 13.72 -0.33 13.92
CA GLN A 134 14.04 -0.84 15.27
C GLN A 134 13.32 -2.15 15.52
N PHE A 135 13.91 -3.09 16.27
CA PHE A 135 13.18 -4.30 16.64
C PHE A 135 11.98 -3.94 17.52
N THR A 136 10.79 -4.36 17.06
CA THR A 136 9.51 -4.06 17.73
C THR A 136 9.41 -4.76 19.08
N ALA A 137 8.43 -4.37 19.90
CA ALA A 137 8.19 -5.02 21.19
C ALA A 137 7.80 -6.49 21.06
N ASP A 138 8.15 -7.29 22.06
CA ASP A 138 7.96 -8.74 22.04
C ASP A 138 6.49 -9.13 21.87
N GLU A 139 5.56 -8.32 22.37
CA GLU A 139 4.12 -8.52 22.26
C GLU A 139 3.59 -8.31 20.83
N PHE A 140 4.22 -7.45 20.02
CA PHE A 140 3.91 -7.32 18.60
C PHE A 140 4.54 -8.43 17.76
N PHE A 141 5.70 -8.96 18.17
CA PHE A 141 6.40 -10.02 17.45
C PHE A 141 5.86 -11.43 17.79
N LYS A 142 5.56 -11.69 19.06
CA LYS A 142 5.05 -12.96 19.61
C LYS A 142 3.64 -12.76 20.16
N SER A 143 2.75 -12.25 19.34
CA SER A 143 1.40 -11.87 19.78
C SER A 143 0.63 -13.07 20.35
N THR A 144 -0.15 -12.81 21.39
CA THR A 144 -0.99 -13.80 22.09
C THR A 144 -2.38 -13.23 22.33
N ASP A 145 -3.41 -14.05 22.19
CA ASP A 145 -4.79 -13.74 22.57
C ASP A 145 -5.26 -14.63 23.74
N ALA A 146 -6.54 -14.55 24.09
CA ALA A 146 -7.13 -15.38 25.15
C ALA A 146 -7.12 -16.89 24.84
N ALA A 147 -6.90 -17.29 23.59
CA ALA A 147 -6.85 -18.67 23.12
C ALA A 147 -5.42 -19.21 22.94
N GLY A 148 -4.39 -18.36 22.94
CA GLY A 148 -2.99 -18.76 22.90
C GLY A 148 -2.11 -17.85 22.04
N LYS A 149 -1.06 -18.41 21.42
CA LYS A 149 -0.17 -17.68 20.50
C LYS A 149 -0.88 -17.48 19.15
N ILE A 150 -0.94 -16.24 18.67
CA ILE A 150 -1.47 -15.89 17.35
C ILE A 150 -0.33 -15.55 16.38
N ALA A 151 -0.66 -15.39 15.10
CA ALA A 151 0.29 -14.93 14.10
C ALA A 151 0.90 -13.59 14.53
N SER A 152 2.19 -13.41 14.25
CA SER A 152 2.89 -12.16 14.54
C SER A 152 2.17 -10.98 13.88
N LEU A 153 1.89 -9.93 14.65
CA LEU A 153 1.34 -8.69 14.10
C LEU A 153 2.37 -7.93 13.26
N VAL A 154 3.65 -8.26 13.43
CA VAL A 154 4.79 -7.66 12.73
C VAL A 154 5.75 -8.79 12.31
N PRO A 155 5.50 -9.48 11.18
CA PRO A 155 6.26 -10.67 10.77
C PRO A 155 7.76 -10.44 10.61
N ASN A 156 8.18 -9.25 10.15
CA ASN A 156 9.60 -8.86 10.07
C ASN A 156 10.23 -8.48 11.42
N GLY A 157 9.42 -8.42 12.49
CA GLY A 157 9.85 -8.11 13.85
C GLY A 157 10.38 -6.70 14.08
N LYS A 158 10.11 -5.74 13.18
CA LYS A 158 10.67 -4.38 13.24
C LYS A 158 9.61 -3.28 13.06
N ASP A 159 9.75 -2.21 13.82
CA ASP A 159 9.07 -0.93 13.60
C ASP A 159 9.80 -0.12 12.55
N GLN A 160 9.05 0.50 11.65
CA GLN A 160 9.56 1.59 10.81
C GLN A 160 9.51 2.89 11.63
N THR A 161 10.58 3.67 11.63
CA THR A 161 10.70 4.86 12.48
C THR A 161 11.16 6.10 11.74
N LEU A 162 10.63 7.26 12.14
CA LEU A 162 11.13 8.58 11.77
C LEU A 162 12.20 9.00 12.78
N VAL A 163 13.35 9.48 12.30
CA VAL A 163 14.44 9.96 13.16
C VAL A 163 14.25 11.43 13.46
N CYS A 164 13.91 11.72 14.72
CA CYS A 164 13.70 13.06 15.24
C CYS A 164 15.03 13.76 15.55
N TYR A 165 15.00 15.08 15.74
CA TYR A 165 16.15 15.79 16.28
C TYR A 165 16.30 15.48 17.78
N ARG A 166 17.52 15.13 18.20
CA ARG A 166 17.89 14.96 19.60
C ARG A 166 19.34 15.37 19.82
N ASP A 167 19.55 16.42 20.62
CA ASP A 167 20.87 16.78 21.16
C ASP A 167 20.94 16.50 22.67
N GLU A 168 22.09 16.78 23.28
CA GLU A 168 22.30 16.59 24.73
C GLU A 168 21.35 17.41 25.61
N ASN A 169 20.82 18.54 25.11
CA ASN A 169 20.03 19.49 25.88
C ASN A 169 18.51 19.32 25.73
N THR A 170 18.07 18.79 24.60
CA THR A 170 16.65 18.62 24.24
C THR A 170 16.01 17.41 24.92
N GLY A 171 16.79 16.36 25.22
CA GLY A 171 16.28 15.14 25.83
C GLY A 171 15.23 14.40 24.98
N GLY A 172 14.69 13.30 25.49
CA GLY A 172 13.61 12.55 24.84
C GLY A 172 14.03 11.48 23.82
N PRO A 173 13.04 10.73 23.27
CA PRO A 173 13.30 9.67 22.30
C PRO A 173 13.86 10.21 20.98
N LEU A 174 14.71 9.42 20.32
CA LEU A 174 15.22 9.72 18.98
C LEU A 174 14.27 9.27 17.87
N TYR A 175 13.43 8.28 18.14
CA TYR A 175 12.64 7.59 17.13
C TYR A 175 11.14 7.75 17.40
N LEU A 176 10.40 8.16 16.37
CA LEU A 176 8.94 8.07 16.34
C LEU A 176 8.55 6.85 15.49
N ALA A 177 7.96 5.83 16.11
CA ALA A 177 7.54 4.60 15.42
C ALA A 177 6.29 4.81 14.55
N ASP A 178 6.15 3.98 13.53
CA ASP A 178 4.94 3.81 12.72
C ASP A 178 3.68 3.61 13.58
N LYS A 179 3.77 2.79 14.63
CA LYS A 179 2.70 2.54 15.61
C LYS A 179 2.36 3.79 16.42
N GLU A 180 3.35 4.60 16.78
CA GLU A 180 3.10 5.87 17.47
C GLU A 180 2.45 6.89 16.52
N LEU A 181 2.90 6.94 15.27
CA LEU A 181 2.26 7.74 14.23
C LEU A 181 0.80 7.30 14.00
N ALA A 182 0.51 5.99 14.01
CA ALA A 182 -0.86 5.47 13.92
C ALA A 182 -1.73 5.96 15.08
N VAL A 183 -1.21 5.96 16.31
CA VAL A 183 -1.91 6.53 17.49
C VAL A 183 -2.18 8.03 17.29
N LEU A 184 -1.18 8.81 16.88
CA LEU A 184 -1.31 10.25 16.66
C LEU A 184 -2.33 10.58 15.55
N LEU A 185 -2.32 9.85 14.45
CA LEU A 185 -3.29 9.99 13.37
C LEU A 185 -4.71 9.64 13.84
N HIS A 186 -4.85 8.60 14.67
CA HIS A 186 -6.13 8.23 15.26
C HIS A 186 -6.65 9.28 16.24
N GLU A 187 -5.79 9.83 17.11
CA GLU A 187 -6.14 10.94 18.01
C GLU A 187 -6.66 12.13 17.20
N VAL A 188 -5.94 12.54 16.16
CA VAL A 188 -6.36 13.67 15.31
C VAL A 188 -7.66 13.36 14.54
N ALA A 189 -7.83 12.13 14.06
CA ALA A 189 -9.05 11.71 13.36
C ALA A 189 -10.29 11.62 14.27
N THR A 190 -10.13 11.68 15.59
CA THR A 190 -11.21 11.50 16.58
C THR A 190 -11.40 12.71 17.50
N ALA A 191 -10.39 13.55 17.70
CA ALA A 191 -10.37 14.62 18.71
C ALA A 191 -11.54 15.61 18.63
N ARG A 192 -11.98 15.97 17.41
CA ARG A 192 -13.07 16.94 17.17
C ARG A 192 -14.00 16.51 16.04
N SER A 193 -14.14 15.20 15.88
CA SER A 193 -15.05 14.63 14.90
C SER A 193 -16.49 14.83 15.39
N LEU A 194 -17.35 15.33 14.51
CA LEU A 194 -18.78 15.47 14.77
C LEU A 194 -19.47 14.25 14.15
N GLU A 195 -20.18 13.48 14.97
CA GLU A 195 -21.02 12.35 14.57
C GLU A 195 -20.26 11.30 13.72
N ASP A 196 -20.27 11.44 12.38
CA ASP A 196 -19.65 10.52 11.39
C ASP A 196 -18.62 11.18 10.47
N GLN A 197 -18.28 12.46 10.66
CA GLN A 197 -17.33 13.17 9.80
C GLN A 197 -15.91 13.16 10.38
N LYS A 198 -15.00 12.48 9.68
CA LYS A 198 -13.56 12.45 9.98
C LYS A 198 -12.80 13.42 9.07
N PRO A 199 -11.72 14.08 9.56
CA PRO A 199 -10.92 14.95 8.72
C PRO A 199 -10.29 14.15 7.57
N HIS A 200 -9.99 14.84 6.48
CA HIS A 200 -9.33 14.25 5.32
C HIS A 200 -7.83 14.30 5.53
N ILE A 201 -7.19 13.16 5.72
CA ILE A 201 -5.80 13.08 6.20
C ILE A 201 -4.85 12.62 5.09
N VAL A 202 -3.81 13.41 4.86
CA VAL A 202 -2.70 13.14 3.94
C VAL A 202 -1.40 13.05 4.72
N VAL A 203 -0.64 11.99 4.49
CA VAL A 203 0.70 11.78 5.03
C VAL A 203 1.68 11.69 3.87
N SER A 204 2.80 12.41 3.94
CA SER A 204 3.89 12.27 2.97
C SER A 204 5.22 12.17 3.70
N LEU A 205 5.96 11.09 3.45
CA LEU A 205 7.19 10.74 4.13
C LEU A 205 8.34 10.71 3.11
N ASP A 206 9.23 11.69 3.18
CA ASP A 206 10.47 11.75 2.39
C ASP A 206 11.68 11.31 3.23
N CYS A 207 11.66 10.02 3.55
CA CYS A 207 12.68 9.30 4.33
C CYS A 207 12.77 7.84 3.85
N CYS A 208 13.85 7.13 4.22
CA CYS A 208 13.92 5.67 4.06
C CYS A 208 14.24 4.98 5.36
N HIS A 209 13.56 3.86 5.57
CA HIS A 209 13.63 3.14 6.82
C HIS A 209 14.60 1.95 6.77
N SER A 210 14.88 1.43 5.57
CA SER A 210 15.77 0.30 5.31
C SER A 210 17.11 0.72 4.69
N GLY A 211 18.20 0.19 5.20
CA GLY A 211 19.56 0.46 4.69
C GLY A 211 20.03 -0.47 3.57
N SER A 212 19.19 -1.35 3.04
CA SER A 212 19.58 -2.43 2.12
C SER A 212 19.76 -2.01 0.66
N GLY A 213 19.68 -0.72 0.32
CA GLY A 213 19.76 -0.32 -1.08
C GLY A 213 21.08 -0.71 -1.74
N THR A 214 20.97 -1.32 -2.92
CA THR A 214 22.09 -1.61 -3.81
C THR A 214 22.87 -0.31 -4.09
N ARG A 215 24.16 -0.35 -3.73
CA ARG A 215 25.11 0.73 -3.98
C ARG A 215 25.44 0.78 -5.47
N ASP A 216 24.70 1.54 -6.25
CA ASP A 216 25.12 1.84 -7.62
C ASP A 216 26.22 2.91 -7.63
N ALA A 217 27.21 2.69 -8.48
CA ALA A 217 28.47 3.44 -8.52
C ALA A 217 28.37 4.86 -9.14
N ASP A 218 27.15 5.34 -9.46
CA ASP A 218 26.90 6.57 -10.23
C ASP A 218 26.00 7.58 -9.50
N GLU A 219 26.05 7.65 -8.16
CA GLU A 219 25.28 8.67 -7.42
C GLU A 219 25.83 10.10 -7.68
N PRO A 220 24.96 11.11 -7.87
CA PRO A 220 25.38 12.47 -8.20
C PRO A 220 26.15 13.13 -7.04
N ALA A 221 26.99 14.11 -7.39
CA ALA A 221 27.78 14.84 -6.40
C ALA A 221 26.88 15.55 -5.36
N GLY A 222 27.11 15.27 -4.07
CA GLY A 222 26.33 15.83 -2.97
C GLY A 222 25.16 14.97 -2.49
N PHE A 223 24.94 13.81 -3.11
CA PHE A 223 23.95 12.82 -2.67
C PHE A 223 24.19 12.36 -1.23
N ARG A 224 23.10 12.31 -0.45
CA ARG A 224 23.08 11.68 0.88
C ARG A 224 21.87 10.77 1.00
N THR A 225 22.03 9.67 1.72
CA THR A 225 20.95 8.73 1.98
C THR A 225 20.12 9.21 3.16
N ARG A 226 18.80 9.25 3.01
CA ARG A 226 17.84 9.57 4.10
C ARG A 226 17.55 8.39 5.03
N HIS A 227 18.59 7.66 5.43
CA HIS A 227 18.53 6.49 6.31
C HIS A 227 19.59 6.60 7.41
N PHE A 228 19.24 6.22 8.63
CA PHE A 228 20.15 6.09 9.75
C PHE A 228 19.90 4.76 10.44
N ASP A 229 20.91 3.90 10.56
CA ASP A 229 20.84 2.69 11.37
C ASP A 229 22.03 2.70 12.34
N PRO A 230 21.79 2.93 13.65
CA PRO A 230 22.86 2.88 14.63
C PRO A 230 23.17 1.46 15.12
N ASN A 231 22.35 0.45 14.78
CA ASN A 231 22.41 -0.85 15.43
C ASN A 231 23.22 -1.85 14.58
N PRO A 232 24.36 -2.35 15.05
CA PRO A 232 25.10 -3.38 14.32
C PRO A 232 24.38 -4.73 14.34
N ALA A 233 23.39 -4.93 15.22
CA ALA A 233 22.63 -6.16 15.34
C ALA A 233 21.78 -6.40 14.08
N LYS A 234 22.15 -7.43 13.32
CA LYS A 234 21.42 -7.85 12.12
C LYS A 234 20.22 -8.71 12.47
N THR A 235 20.25 -9.34 13.65
CA THR A 235 19.19 -10.24 14.12
C THR A 235 18.56 -9.75 15.43
N ARG A 236 17.31 -10.18 15.66
CA ARG A 236 16.59 -9.89 16.91
C ARG A 236 17.29 -10.51 18.13
N GLY A 237 17.94 -11.66 17.96
CA GLY A 237 18.68 -12.34 19.03
C GLY A 237 19.89 -11.54 19.50
N GLU A 238 20.64 -10.96 18.55
CA GLU A 238 21.75 -10.04 18.86
C GLU A 238 21.23 -8.77 19.54
N ALA A 239 20.13 -8.19 19.01
CA ALA A 239 19.54 -6.99 19.58
C ALA A 239 19.00 -7.19 21.01
N ALA A 240 18.56 -8.40 21.37
CA ALA A 240 18.13 -8.73 22.73
C ALA A 240 19.27 -8.68 23.76
N LEU A 241 20.52 -8.81 23.32
CA LEU A 241 21.70 -8.76 24.20
C LEU A 241 22.15 -7.31 24.49
N GLU A 242 21.75 -6.36 23.64
CA GLU A 242 22.11 -4.96 23.76
C GLU A 242 21.05 -4.16 24.53
N PRO A 243 21.44 -3.30 25.49
CA PRO A 243 20.49 -2.43 26.20
C PRO A 243 19.73 -1.52 25.22
N GLY A 244 18.40 -1.71 25.14
CA GLY A 244 17.54 -0.95 24.24
C GLY A 244 17.55 -1.43 22.78
N GLY A 245 18.15 -2.60 22.48
CA GLY A 245 18.12 -3.19 21.15
C GLY A 245 16.74 -3.72 20.75
N ILE A 246 15.87 -4.04 21.72
CA ILE A 246 14.44 -4.31 21.53
C ILE A 246 13.63 -3.21 22.19
N ARG A 247 12.65 -2.67 21.45
CA ARG A 247 11.73 -1.66 21.98
C ARG A 247 10.80 -2.26 23.04
N LEU A 248 10.56 -1.54 24.12
CA LEU A 248 9.66 -1.97 25.18
C LEU A 248 8.22 -1.49 24.90
N LEU A 249 7.20 -2.27 25.28
CA LEU A 249 5.80 -1.92 25.02
C LEU A 249 5.37 -0.63 25.73
N GLU A 250 5.92 -0.35 26.91
CA GLU A 250 5.67 0.89 27.64
C GLU A 250 6.36 2.12 27.03
N SER A 251 7.33 1.92 26.12
CA SER A 251 8.11 3.00 25.51
C SER A 251 7.43 3.66 24.32
N TYR A 252 6.38 3.04 23.76
CA TYR A 252 5.53 3.70 22.77
C TYR A 252 4.78 4.87 23.42
N ILE A 253 4.39 5.84 22.60
CA ILE A 253 3.73 7.09 23.01
C ILE A 253 2.81 6.94 24.22
N ASP A 254 3.16 7.65 25.29
CA ASP A 254 2.49 7.67 26.59
C ASP A 254 2.21 6.29 27.20
N GLY A 255 2.89 5.20 26.81
CA GLY A 255 2.57 3.83 27.23
C GLY A 255 1.21 3.33 26.70
N PHE A 256 0.75 3.83 25.54
CA PHE A 256 -0.57 3.55 24.98
C PHE A 256 -0.88 2.05 24.88
N TYR A 257 0.02 1.28 24.28
CA TYR A 257 -0.17 -0.16 24.07
C TYR A 257 -0.08 -0.98 25.36
N ALA A 258 0.79 -0.59 26.30
CA ALA A 258 0.92 -1.26 27.59
C ALA A 258 -0.33 -1.16 28.47
N ARG A 259 -1.23 -0.20 28.18
CA ARG A 259 -2.53 -0.05 28.86
C ARG A 259 -3.66 -0.86 28.24
N GLN A 260 -3.46 -1.47 27.08
CA GLN A 260 -4.51 -2.22 26.40
C GLN A 260 -4.63 -3.63 26.97
N SER A 261 -5.86 -4.13 27.05
CA SER A 261 -6.15 -5.52 27.42
C SER A 261 -5.98 -6.51 26.25
N SER A 262 -6.09 -6.00 25.02
CA SER A 262 -5.84 -6.70 23.76
C SER A 262 -5.03 -5.77 22.89
N LEU A 263 -3.93 -6.26 22.31
CA LEU A 263 -2.99 -5.42 21.58
C LEU A 263 -3.54 -5.10 20.18
N GLU A 264 -3.99 -3.86 20.00
CA GLU A 264 -4.59 -3.37 18.76
C GLU A 264 -3.95 -2.05 18.32
N VAL A 265 -3.48 -2.02 17.06
CA VAL A 265 -2.99 -0.80 16.43
C VAL A 265 -4.20 -0.01 15.90
N PRO A 266 -4.43 1.22 16.36
CA PRO A 266 -5.60 1.98 15.94
C PRO A 266 -5.49 2.39 14.47
N VAL A 267 -6.64 2.44 13.79
CA VAL A 267 -6.72 2.79 12.37
C VAL A 267 -7.41 4.15 12.21
N ALA A 268 -6.83 4.99 11.36
CA ALA A 268 -7.42 6.26 10.92
C ALA A 268 -7.52 6.26 9.38
N PRO A 269 -8.64 6.64 8.77
CA PRO A 269 -8.72 6.78 7.32
C PRO A 269 -7.76 7.86 6.81
N HIS A 270 -6.74 7.48 6.03
CA HIS A 270 -5.76 8.41 5.48
C HIS A 270 -5.11 7.86 4.21
N VAL A 271 -4.49 8.75 3.45
CA VAL A 271 -3.58 8.40 2.35
C VAL A 271 -2.15 8.67 2.76
N VAL A 272 -1.24 7.78 2.37
CA VAL A 272 0.20 7.93 2.60
C VAL A 272 0.97 7.87 1.29
N PHE A 273 1.88 8.83 1.10
CA PHE A 273 2.91 8.80 0.08
C PHE A 273 4.28 8.60 0.75
N SER A 274 5.06 7.64 0.27
CA SER A 274 6.42 7.39 0.77
C SER A 274 7.42 7.55 -0.35
N ALA A 275 8.61 8.08 -0.04
CA ALA A 275 9.62 8.41 -1.05
C ALA A 275 10.32 7.21 -1.70
N CYS A 276 10.31 6.05 -1.05
CA CYS A 276 11.01 4.83 -1.43
C CYS A 276 10.30 3.61 -0.83
N GLU A 277 10.55 2.43 -1.37
CA GLU A 277 10.24 1.15 -0.74
C GLU A 277 11.15 0.85 0.45
N SER A 278 10.76 -0.15 1.27
CA SER A 278 11.52 -0.69 2.40
C SER A 278 12.82 -1.42 2.02
N VAL A 279 13.33 -1.23 0.82
CA VAL A 279 14.59 -1.79 0.32
C VAL A 279 15.38 -0.79 -0.52
N GLN A 280 14.81 0.40 -0.79
CA GLN A 280 15.40 1.45 -1.62
C GLN A 280 15.85 2.64 -0.78
N LEU A 281 16.77 3.43 -1.32
CA LEU A 281 17.26 4.65 -0.69
C LEU A 281 16.56 5.88 -1.28
N ALA A 282 16.24 6.84 -0.44
CA ALA A 282 15.66 8.13 -0.82
C ALA A 282 16.83 9.08 -0.86
N GLY A 283 17.02 9.65 -2.04
CA GLY A 283 18.09 10.57 -2.30
C GLY A 283 17.80 11.92 -1.69
N ASP A 284 18.71 12.38 -0.86
CA ASP A 284 18.80 13.77 -0.47
C ASP A 284 19.78 14.49 -1.41
N LEU A 285 19.28 15.53 -2.08
CA LEU A 285 20.09 16.44 -2.87
C LEU A 285 20.04 17.83 -2.25
N PRO A 286 21.07 18.68 -2.46
CA PRO A 286 21.08 20.04 -1.94
C PRO A 286 19.85 20.87 -2.37
N GLU A 287 19.19 20.54 -3.47
CA GLU A 287 17.98 21.16 -4.01
C GLU A 287 16.67 20.65 -3.39
N GLY A 288 16.69 19.55 -2.64
CA GLY A 288 15.52 18.87 -2.10
C GLY A 288 15.55 17.37 -2.36
N GLY A 289 14.66 16.63 -1.71
CA GLY A 289 14.42 15.22 -1.95
C GLY A 289 13.79 15.01 -3.32
N VAL A 290 14.19 13.94 -4.00
CA VAL A 290 13.67 13.58 -5.33
C VAL A 290 12.15 13.38 -5.27
N PHE A 291 11.65 12.76 -4.22
CA PHE A 291 10.21 12.52 -4.04
C PHE A 291 9.45 13.82 -3.85
N THR A 292 9.81 14.65 -2.86
CA THR A 292 9.09 15.90 -2.58
C THR A 292 9.11 16.84 -3.78
N THR A 293 10.27 16.99 -4.42
CA THR A 293 10.41 17.82 -5.62
C THR A 293 9.55 17.30 -6.76
N SER A 294 9.44 15.98 -6.93
CA SER A 294 8.59 15.37 -7.97
C SER A 294 7.11 15.57 -7.70
N LEU A 295 6.69 15.42 -6.44
CA LEU A 295 5.32 15.62 -5.97
C LEU A 295 4.87 17.06 -6.22
N ILE A 296 5.67 18.04 -5.77
CA ILE A 296 5.35 19.46 -5.92
C ILE A 296 5.30 19.88 -7.39
N LYS A 297 6.26 19.44 -8.23
CA LYS A 297 6.21 19.77 -9.65
C LYS A 297 4.99 19.16 -10.36
N ALA A 298 4.58 17.94 -9.98
CA ALA A 298 3.38 17.33 -10.55
C ALA A 298 2.10 18.12 -10.20
N LEU A 299 2.05 18.70 -9.01
CA LEU A 299 0.97 19.62 -8.60
C LEU A 299 1.05 20.94 -9.35
N GLU A 300 2.21 21.61 -9.37
CA GLU A 300 2.41 22.89 -10.05
C GLU A 300 2.07 22.82 -11.55
N GLU A 301 2.40 21.73 -12.23
CA GLU A 301 2.04 21.52 -13.64
C GLU A 301 0.54 21.36 -13.84
N ALA A 302 -0.13 20.58 -12.99
CA ALA A 302 -1.58 20.47 -13.06
C ALA A 302 -2.24 21.84 -12.82
N GLU A 303 -1.73 22.63 -11.88
CA GLU A 303 -2.24 23.97 -11.59
C GLU A 303 -2.02 24.97 -12.72
N ALA A 304 -0.84 24.95 -13.36
CA ALA A 304 -0.54 25.80 -14.50
C ALA A 304 -1.53 25.56 -15.66
N ASP A 305 -2.02 24.34 -15.79
CA ASP A 305 -3.03 23.93 -16.76
C ASP A 305 -4.47 24.14 -16.26
N GLY A 306 -4.67 24.71 -15.06
CA GLY A 306 -5.98 24.94 -14.45
C GLY A 306 -6.68 23.66 -13.97
N ARG A 307 -5.91 22.61 -13.66
CA ARG A 307 -6.41 21.27 -13.31
C ARG A 307 -6.29 20.96 -11.82
N ASN A 308 -7.22 20.14 -11.34
CA ASN A 308 -7.11 19.48 -10.05
C ASN A 308 -6.71 18.01 -10.28
N LEU A 309 -5.97 17.42 -9.34
CA LEU A 309 -5.60 16.01 -9.39
C LEU A 309 -6.27 15.26 -8.24
N HIS A 310 -6.65 14.01 -8.49
CA HIS A 310 -6.94 13.06 -7.43
C HIS A 310 -5.68 12.31 -7.03
N TYR A 311 -5.67 11.73 -5.82
CA TYR A 311 -4.49 11.10 -5.22
C TYR A 311 -3.83 10.04 -6.09
N ALA A 312 -4.60 9.14 -6.71
CA ALA A 312 -4.05 8.10 -7.57
C ALA A 312 -3.34 8.65 -8.83
N THR A 313 -3.89 9.69 -9.47
CA THR A 313 -3.22 10.34 -10.62
C THR A 313 -2.01 11.14 -10.17
N LEU A 314 -2.10 11.86 -9.05
CA LEU A 314 -0.97 12.57 -8.46
C LEU A 314 0.19 11.62 -8.18
N PHE A 315 -0.09 10.46 -7.59
CA PHE A 315 0.91 9.43 -7.35
C PHE A 315 1.57 8.97 -8.66
N THR A 316 0.77 8.64 -9.68
CA THR A 316 1.28 8.17 -10.97
C THR A 316 2.24 9.19 -11.60
N LYS A 317 1.87 10.47 -11.60
CA LYS A 317 2.72 11.56 -12.11
C LYS A 317 3.98 11.77 -11.26
N THR A 318 3.83 11.74 -9.94
CA THR A 318 4.95 11.87 -8.98
C THR A 318 5.98 10.76 -9.19
N ARG A 319 5.51 9.52 -9.27
CA ARG A 319 6.35 8.33 -9.46
C ARG A 319 7.05 8.33 -10.81
N ALA A 320 6.34 8.64 -11.90
CA ALA A 320 6.95 8.73 -13.22
C ALA A 320 8.09 9.75 -13.26
N ARG A 321 7.89 10.92 -12.62
CA ARG A 321 8.93 11.95 -12.51
C ARG A 321 10.09 11.51 -11.61
N ALA A 322 9.81 10.98 -10.42
CA ALA A 322 10.86 10.53 -9.50
C ALA A 322 11.76 9.48 -10.16
N ARG A 323 11.16 8.50 -10.83
CA ARG A 323 11.89 7.47 -11.59
C ARG A 323 12.73 8.05 -12.72
N SER A 324 12.22 9.04 -13.44
CA SER A 324 13.00 9.71 -14.50
C SER A 324 14.24 10.45 -13.98
N ILE A 325 14.31 10.75 -12.67
CA ILE A 325 15.44 11.40 -12.01
C ILE A 325 16.36 10.35 -11.37
N ARG A 326 15.81 9.36 -10.67
CA ARG A 326 16.52 8.21 -10.11
C ARG A 326 15.71 6.95 -10.35
N ASP A 327 16.22 6.07 -11.21
CA ASP A 327 15.56 4.80 -11.55
C ASP A 327 15.40 3.88 -10.31
N ASN A 328 16.29 3.99 -9.33
CA ASN A 328 16.28 3.21 -8.09
C ASN A 328 15.52 3.87 -6.92
N GLN A 329 14.73 4.90 -7.20
CA GLN A 329 13.83 5.50 -6.22
C GLN A 329 12.39 5.38 -6.70
N ASN A 330 11.64 4.50 -6.05
CA ASN A 330 10.27 4.19 -6.40
C ASN A 330 9.31 4.65 -5.31
N PRO A 331 8.68 5.84 -5.45
CA PRO A 331 7.68 6.28 -4.50
C PRO A 331 6.56 5.25 -4.34
N GLN A 332 6.05 5.13 -3.11
CA GLN A 332 4.95 4.23 -2.74
C GLN A 332 3.70 5.01 -2.35
N PHE A 333 2.55 4.35 -2.50
CA PHE A 333 1.23 4.93 -2.27
C PHE A 333 0.33 3.93 -1.55
N GLY A 334 -0.28 4.35 -0.44
CA GLY A 334 -1.18 3.52 0.35
C GLY A 334 -2.43 4.28 0.78
N THR A 335 -3.56 3.57 0.83
CA THR A 335 -4.81 4.04 1.41
C THR A 335 -5.16 3.19 2.62
N ILE A 336 -5.36 3.82 3.77
CA ILE A 336 -5.66 3.16 5.04
C ILE A 336 -7.10 3.49 5.46
N GLY A 337 -7.77 2.56 6.14
CA GLY A 337 -9.09 2.79 6.74
C GLY A 337 -10.20 3.12 5.73
N GLY A 338 -10.12 2.63 4.50
CA GLY A 338 -11.12 2.86 3.46
C GLY A 338 -11.06 4.25 2.81
N PHE A 339 -9.93 4.95 2.91
CA PHE A 339 -9.72 6.22 2.22
C PHE A 339 -9.90 6.07 0.69
N ASP A 340 -10.66 6.97 0.07
CA ASP A 340 -10.89 6.96 -1.38
C ASP A 340 -9.81 7.76 -2.13
N PRO A 341 -8.93 7.09 -2.93
CA PRO A 341 -7.86 7.75 -3.67
C PRO A 341 -8.34 8.49 -4.94
N TYR A 342 -9.62 8.42 -5.27
CA TYR A 342 -10.28 9.16 -6.34
C TYR A 342 -10.98 10.42 -5.80
N THR A 343 -10.40 11.02 -4.78
CA THR A 343 -10.79 12.32 -4.24
C THR A 343 -9.76 13.38 -4.59
N CYS A 344 -10.19 14.63 -4.77
CA CYS A 344 -9.35 15.77 -5.13
C CYS A 344 -8.32 16.05 -4.03
N PHE A 345 -7.07 16.27 -4.43
CA PHE A 345 -5.94 16.51 -3.52
C PHE A 345 -6.22 17.69 -2.58
N LEU A 346 -6.07 17.44 -1.28
CA LEU A 346 -6.35 18.32 -0.13
C LEU A 346 -7.76 18.89 0.01
N GLU A 347 -8.62 18.63 -0.95
CA GLU A 347 -9.96 19.16 -1.02
C GLU A 347 -10.99 18.10 -0.60
N GLY A 348 -10.74 16.85 -0.99
CA GLY A 348 -11.46 15.67 -0.51
C GLY A 348 -12.83 15.44 -1.14
N TRP A 349 -13.25 16.24 -2.14
CA TRP A 349 -14.42 15.90 -2.96
C TRP A 349 -14.08 14.85 -4.02
N PRO A 350 -15.05 14.02 -4.45
CA PRO A 350 -14.81 13.03 -5.50
C PRO A 350 -14.29 13.67 -6.79
N LEU A 351 -13.23 13.09 -7.35
CA LEU A 351 -12.60 13.48 -8.60
C LEU A 351 -12.02 12.22 -9.27
N GLY A 352 -12.70 11.73 -10.31
CA GLY A 352 -12.42 10.43 -10.91
C GLY A 352 -13.22 9.30 -10.28
N LYS A 353 -13.03 8.07 -10.78
CA LYS A 353 -13.67 6.86 -10.24
C LYS A 353 -12.75 5.65 -10.36
N PRO A 354 -12.86 4.66 -9.43
CA PRO A 354 -12.26 3.35 -9.63
C PRO A 354 -12.62 2.77 -11.01
N GLY A 355 -11.66 2.16 -11.69
CA GLY A 355 -11.87 1.58 -13.02
C GLY A 355 -11.80 2.56 -14.20
N THR A 356 -11.34 3.79 -13.96
CA THR A 356 -10.90 4.71 -15.02
C THR A 356 -9.38 4.64 -15.19
N TYR A 357 -8.92 4.54 -16.43
CA TYR A 357 -7.52 4.33 -16.77
C TYR A 357 -7.00 5.43 -17.70
N GLU A 358 -5.80 5.94 -17.45
CA GLU A 358 -5.18 6.95 -18.31
C GLU A 358 -5.13 6.47 -19.77
N VAL A 359 -5.55 7.33 -20.70
CA VAL A 359 -5.38 7.13 -22.13
C VAL A 359 -4.26 8.04 -22.61
N PHE A 360 -3.25 7.45 -23.24
CA PHE A 360 -2.05 8.14 -23.68
C PHE A 360 -1.68 7.75 -25.11
N ARG A 361 -0.86 8.59 -25.76
CA ARG A 361 -0.42 8.38 -27.13
C ARG A 361 1.07 8.03 -27.18
N LYS A 362 1.42 6.97 -27.92
CA LYS A 362 2.81 6.53 -28.17
C LYS A 362 2.93 6.04 -29.60
N ASP A 363 3.99 6.45 -30.31
CA ASP A 363 4.27 6.01 -31.70
C ASP A 363 3.06 6.13 -32.64
N ASN A 364 2.35 7.25 -32.59
CA ASN A 364 1.09 7.51 -33.33
C ASN A 364 -0.10 6.58 -33.01
N ASN A 365 0.00 5.74 -31.99
CA ASN A 365 -1.08 4.87 -31.53
C ASN A 365 -1.59 5.32 -30.16
N TRP A 366 -2.88 5.09 -29.91
CA TRP A 366 -3.50 5.31 -28.61
C TRP A 366 -3.41 4.04 -27.76
N PHE A 367 -3.14 4.25 -26.49
CA PHE A 367 -3.06 3.21 -25.47
C PHE A 367 -3.90 3.60 -24.27
N VAL A 368 -4.40 2.59 -23.57
CA VAL A 368 -4.95 2.73 -22.23
C VAL A 368 -3.98 2.10 -21.24
N ARG A 369 -3.74 2.73 -20.10
CA ARG A 369 -2.95 2.17 -18.98
C ARG A 369 -3.74 1.12 -18.21
N CYS A 370 -4.31 0.18 -18.94
CA CYS A 370 -5.01 -0.99 -18.47
C CYS A 370 -4.51 -2.17 -19.30
N GLY A 371 -4.24 -3.30 -18.65
CA GLY A 371 -3.54 -4.45 -19.23
C GLY A 371 -3.90 -5.72 -18.49
N ALA A 372 -3.21 -6.82 -18.79
CA ALA A 372 -3.45 -8.11 -18.16
C ALA A 372 -3.33 -8.06 -16.63
N ILE A 373 -2.39 -7.26 -16.09
CA ILE A 373 -2.24 -7.08 -14.64
C ILE A 373 -3.45 -6.40 -13.98
N HIS A 374 -4.25 -5.68 -14.78
CA HIS A 374 -5.49 -5.02 -14.37
C HIS A 374 -6.74 -5.89 -14.64
N GLY A 375 -6.54 -7.14 -15.06
CA GLY A 375 -7.63 -8.08 -15.36
C GLY A 375 -8.14 -8.03 -16.81
N LEU A 376 -7.49 -7.28 -17.72
CA LEU A 376 -7.84 -7.40 -19.14
C LEU A 376 -7.47 -8.78 -19.68
N PRO A 377 -8.40 -9.51 -20.32
CA PRO A 377 -8.07 -10.78 -20.92
C PRO A 377 -7.06 -10.59 -22.06
N LEU A 378 -5.92 -11.29 -21.98
CA LEU A 378 -4.93 -11.34 -23.07
C LEU A 378 -5.50 -11.96 -24.35
N ARG A 379 -6.57 -12.75 -24.20
CA ARG A 379 -7.38 -13.32 -25.29
C ARG A 379 -8.84 -13.22 -24.91
N ALA A 380 -9.59 -12.45 -25.67
CA ALA A 380 -11.03 -12.41 -25.56
C ALA A 380 -11.68 -12.86 -26.87
N GLN A 381 -12.82 -13.54 -26.77
CA GLN A 381 -13.66 -13.85 -27.94
C GLN A 381 -14.30 -12.57 -28.49
N GLU A 382 -14.56 -11.58 -27.63
CA GLU A 382 -15.05 -10.26 -28.00
C GLU A 382 -14.09 -9.17 -27.56
N ALA A 383 -13.98 -8.09 -28.33
CA ALA A 383 -13.11 -6.98 -27.98
C ALA A 383 -13.66 -6.23 -26.74
N THR A 384 -12.81 -6.02 -25.72
CA THR A 384 -13.14 -5.20 -24.55
C THR A 384 -13.56 -3.80 -24.99
N LYS A 385 -14.78 -3.39 -24.63
CA LYS A 385 -15.33 -2.07 -24.98
C LYS A 385 -14.86 -1.04 -23.96
N ILE A 386 -14.47 0.13 -24.44
CA ILE A 386 -14.04 1.23 -23.58
C ILE A 386 -14.79 2.52 -23.92
N ARG A 387 -15.06 3.31 -22.89
CA ARG A 387 -15.58 4.67 -23.01
C ARG A 387 -14.47 5.64 -22.65
N ILE A 388 -14.11 6.53 -23.58
CA ILE A 388 -13.04 7.49 -23.38
C ILE A 388 -13.68 8.84 -23.08
N MET A 389 -13.38 9.37 -21.91
CA MET A 389 -13.84 10.64 -21.41
C MET A 389 -12.69 11.62 -21.37
N ASP A 390 -12.99 12.89 -21.59
CA ASP A 390 -12.08 13.97 -21.22
C ASP A 390 -11.86 13.91 -19.70
N ALA A 391 -10.60 13.82 -19.27
CA ALA A 391 -10.26 13.56 -17.88
C ALA A 391 -10.64 14.72 -16.94
N ASN A 392 -10.81 15.93 -17.48
CA ASN A 392 -11.07 17.14 -16.69
C ASN A 392 -12.57 17.41 -16.52
N SER A 393 -13.32 17.32 -17.61
CA SER A 393 -14.76 17.59 -17.66
C SER A 393 -15.62 16.36 -17.40
N GLY A 394 -15.05 15.15 -17.53
CA GLY A 394 -15.81 13.90 -17.55
C GLY A 394 -16.73 13.76 -18.76
N ALA A 395 -16.66 14.70 -19.72
CA ALA A 395 -17.45 14.64 -20.94
C ALA A 395 -16.99 13.47 -21.80
N LEU A 396 -17.93 12.78 -22.43
CA LEU A 396 -17.62 11.73 -23.38
C LEU A 396 -16.82 12.31 -24.55
N ALA A 397 -15.58 11.85 -24.73
CA ALA A 397 -14.74 12.22 -25.86
C ALA A 397 -15.01 11.29 -27.05
N CYS A 398 -14.92 9.97 -26.84
CA CYS A 398 -15.31 8.97 -27.83
C CYS A 398 -15.45 7.58 -27.20
N ASN A 399 -15.90 6.59 -27.97
CA ASN A 399 -15.85 5.18 -27.58
C ASN A 399 -14.73 4.46 -28.34
N GLY A 400 -14.32 3.29 -27.85
CA GLY A 400 -13.35 2.46 -28.53
C GLY A 400 -13.34 1.02 -28.05
N TYR A 401 -12.34 0.29 -28.48
CA TYR A 401 -12.07 -1.07 -28.06
C TYR A 401 -10.59 -1.28 -27.75
N VAL A 402 -10.30 -2.24 -26.89
CA VAL A 402 -8.95 -2.79 -26.76
C VAL A 402 -8.65 -3.62 -28.01
N ASP A 403 -7.66 -3.18 -28.80
CA ASP A 403 -7.20 -3.83 -30.03
C ASP A 403 -6.17 -4.92 -29.72
N LYS A 404 -5.21 -4.61 -28.84
CA LYS A 404 -4.20 -5.57 -28.37
C LYS A 404 -3.93 -5.35 -26.89
N ALA A 405 -4.32 -6.32 -26.07
CA ALA A 405 -4.02 -6.33 -24.65
C ALA A 405 -2.51 -6.55 -24.41
N GLY A 406 -1.88 -5.65 -23.68
CA GLY A 406 -0.51 -5.80 -23.19
C GLY A 406 -0.48 -6.17 -21.70
N ALA A 407 0.72 -6.27 -21.13
CA ALA A 407 0.86 -6.64 -19.72
C ALA A 407 0.36 -5.51 -18.80
N GLN A 408 0.89 -4.29 -18.96
CA GLN A 408 0.48 -3.12 -18.18
C GLN A 408 -0.44 -2.17 -18.95
N HIS A 409 -0.18 -1.96 -20.23
CA HIS A 409 -0.97 -1.06 -21.07
C HIS A 409 -1.42 -1.78 -22.35
N SER A 410 -2.56 -1.37 -22.89
CA SER A 410 -3.18 -2.02 -24.04
C SER A 410 -3.38 -1.03 -25.16
N LYS A 411 -3.10 -1.46 -26.39
CA LYS A 411 -3.38 -0.68 -27.58
C LYS A 411 -4.88 -0.60 -27.79
N ILE A 412 -5.39 0.59 -28.06
CA ILE A 412 -6.82 0.82 -28.28
C ILE A 412 -7.10 1.29 -29.71
N ARG A 413 -8.30 0.97 -30.19
CA ARG A 413 -8.85 1.43 -31.47
C ARG A 413 -10.11 2.24 -31.21
N LEU A 414 -10.15 3.46 -31.71
CA LEU A 414 -11.29 4.37 -31.57
C LEU A 414 -12.42 3.95 -32.53
N LEU A 415 -13.67 4.13 -32.11
CA LEU A 415 -14.85 3.74 -32.89
C LEU A 415 -15.21 4.74 -33.99
N GLU A 416 -15.03 6.02 -33.72
CA GLU A 416 -15.23 7.10 -34.69
C GLU A 416 -13.87 7.53 -35.25
N GLU A 417 -13.82 7.99 -36.50
CA GLU A 417 -12.68 8.76 -37.05
C GLU A 417 -12.51 10.13 -36.35
N GLY A 418 -13.06 10.28 -35.13
CA GLY A 418 -12.92 11.42 -34.25
C GLY A 418 -11.52 11.43 -33.63
N GLN A 419 -10.72 12.39 -34.08
CA GLN A 419 -9.39 12.65 -33.55
C GLN A 419 -9.52 13.05 -32.07
N LEU A 420 -9.20 12.14 -31.15
CA LEU A 420 -8.72 12.56 -29.84
C LEU A 420 -7.63 13.61 -30.09
N ASN A 421 -7.76 14.78 -29.45
CA ASN A 421 -6.73 15.80 -29.53
C ASN A 421 -5.42 15.15 -29.06
N PRO A 422 -4.33 15.19 -29.85
CA PRO A 422 -3.05 14.62 -29.43
C PRO A 422 -2.54 15.15 -28.09
N GLU A 423 -2.94 16.37 -27.73
CA GLU A 423 -2.58 17.06 -26.49
C GLU A 423 -3.70 16.99 -25.43
N GLY A 424 -4.79 16.26 -25.70
CA GLY A 424 -5.88 16.09 -24.76
C GLY A 424 -5.57 15.04 -23.68
N ASP A 425 -6.05 15.29 -22.47
CA ASP A 425 -5.99 14.33 -21.36
C ASP A 425 -7.27 13.50 -21.32
N TYR A 426 -7.12 12.19 -21.40
CA TYR A 426 -8.23 11.28 -21.53
C TYR A 426 -8.16 10.17 -20.47
N ALA A 427 -9.33 9.75 -20.01
CA ALA A 427 -9.50 8.59 -19.15
C ALA A 427 -10.48 7.60 -19.79
N ALA A 428 -10.14 6.32 -19.79
CA ALA A 428 -10.98 5.25 -20.29
C ALA A 428 -11.64 4.48 -19.15
N GLU A 429 -12.96 4.34 -19.22
CA GLU A 429 -13.74 3.39 -18.43
C GLU A 429 -13.90 2.10 -19.22
N ILE A 430 -13.67 0.95 -18.57
CA ILE A 430 -13.90 -0.37 -19.16
C ILE A 430 -15.39 -0.70 -19.04
N LEU A 431 -16.11 -0.69 -20.16
CA LEU A 431 -17.57 -0.92 -20.18
C LEU A 431 -17.93 -2.41 -20.14
N PHE A 432 -17.05 -3.26 -20.67
CA PHE A 432 -17.29 -4.70 -20.78
C PHE A 432 -15.97 -5.45 -20.74
N LEU A 433 -15.80 -6.27 -19.70
CA LEU A 433 -14.73 -7.25 -19.61
C LEU A 433 -15.26 -8.58 -20.17
N PRO A 434 -14.64 -9.14 -21.23
CA PRO A 434 -14.98 -10.46 -21.74
C PRO A 434 -14.60 -11.62 -20.80
N ALA A 435 -14.06 -11.33 -19.61
CA ALA A 435 -13.73 -12.32 -18.61
C ALA A 435 -15.01 -12.85 -17.97
N LEU A 436 -15.10 -14.16 -17.74
CA LEU A 436 -16.25 -14.74 -17.06
C LEU A 436 -16.36 -14.15 -15.63
N PRO A 437 -17.54 -13.66 -15.22
CA PRO A 437 -17.75 -13.21 -13.85
C PRO A 437 -17.58 -14.38 -12.87
N GLU A 438 -17.07 -14.08 -11.68
CA GLU A 438 -16.97 -15.06 -10.59
C GLU A 438 -18.29 -15.11 -9.82
N TYR A 439 -18.87 -16.32 -9.73
CA TYR A 439 -20.15 -16.53 -9.05
C TYR A 439 -19.96 -16.92 -7.59
N VAL A 440 -20.68 -16.23 -6.71
CA VAL A 440 -20.65 -16.40 -5.27
C VAL A 440 -21.98 -16.97 -4.80
N LYS A 441 -21.91 -18.15 -4.18
CA LYS A 441 -23.07 -18.77 -3.51
C LYS A 441 -23.23 -18.22 -2.11
N LEU A 442 -24.31 -17.48 -1.88
CA LEU A 442 -24.71 -17.03 -0.56
C LEU A 442 -25.73 -18.00 0.05
N HIS A 443 -25.51 -18.40 1.30
CA HIS A 443 -26.42 -19.29 2.04
C HIS A 443 -26.24 -19.07 3.55
N GLY A 444 -27.10 -19.66 4.38
CA GLY A 444 -27.01 -19.58 5.84
C GLY A 444 -28.23 -18.90 6.46
N ASN A 445 -28.03 -18.16 7.54
CA ASN A 445 -29.08 -17.40 8.21
C ASN A 445 -29.66 -16.32 7.27
N GLU A 446 -30.98 -16.37 7.02
CA GLU A 446 -31.62 -15.57 5.98
C GLU A 446 -31.64 -14.07 6.28
N GLU A 447 -31.79 -13.67 7.55
CA GLU A 447 -31.75 -12.25 7.94
C GLU A 447 -30.38 -11.63 7.66
N THR A 448 -29.32 -12.36 8.00
CA THR A 448 -27.93 -11.93 7.77
C THR A 448 -27.57 -11.98 6.29
N ALA A 449 -28.02 -13.01 5.56
CA ALA A 449 -27.83 -13.12 4.12
C ALA A 449 -28.55 -11.98 3.37
N GLN A 450 -29.76 -11.62 3.79
CA GLN A 450 -30.55 -10.56 3.16
C GLN A 450 -29.87 -9.20 3.24
N ALA A 451 -29.15 -8.90 4.34
CA ALA A 451 -28.38 -7.66 4.44
C ALA A 451 -27.28 -7.57 3.36
N LEU A 452 -26.57 -8.67 3.11
CA LEU A 452 -25.57 -8.73 2.05
C LEU A 452 -26.21 -8.64 0.65
N ARG A 453 -27.33 -9.33 0.41
CA ARG A 453 -28.05 -9.26 -0.88
C ARG A 453 -28.58 -7.86 -1.17
N ALA A 454 -29.21 -7.21 -0.19
CA ALA A 454 -29.81 -5.90 -0.35
C ALA A 454 -28.78 -4.80 -0.64
N ALA A 455 -27.58 -4.94 -0.06
CA ALA A 455 -26.47 -4.04 -0.31
C ALA A 455 -25.62 -4.48 -1.50
N TRP A 456 -25.88 -5.61 -2.15
CA TRP A 456 -25.08 -6.10 -3.27
C TRP A 456 -25.28 -5.20 -4.50
N ASP A 457 -24.17 -4.69 -5.03
CA ASP A 457 -24.15 -4.02 -6.31
C ASP A 457 -23.41 -4.96 -7.25
N GLU A 458 -24.02 -5.30 -8.39
CA GLU A 458 -23.40 -6.19 -9.35
C GLU A 458 -22.20 -5.47 -9.97
N SER A 459 -21.00 -5.82 -9.50
CA SER A 459 -19.77 -5.43 -10.20
C SER A 459 -19.65 -6.25 -11.49
N LEU A 460 -18.94 -5.72 -12.49
CA LEU A 460 -18.67 -6.41 -13.76
C LEU A 460 -17.98 -7.79 -13.58
N ASN A 461 -17.47 -8.11 -12.39
CA ASN A 461 -16.57 -9.24 -12.13
C ASN A 461 -17.03 -10.23 -11.07
N ILE A 462 -18.00 -9.88 -10.21
CA ILE A 462 -18.49 -10.76 -9.13
C ILE A 462 -20.01 -10.70 -9.08
N LYS A 463 -20.67 -11.86 -9.19
CA LYS A 463 -22.13 -11.99 -9.18
C LYS A 463 -22.56 -12.93 -8.05
N LEU A 464 -23.70 -12.62 -7.43
CA LEU A 464 -24.36 -13.58 -6.56
C LEU A 464 -25.11 -14.61 -7.42
N SER A 465 -24.91 -15.89 -7.15
CA SER A 465 -25.68 -16.94 -7.83
C SER A 465 -27.13 -16.96 -7.34
N SER A 466 -28.09 -17.06 -8.25
CA SER A 466 -29.48 -17.37 -7.87
C SER A 466 -29.59 -18.82 -7.37
N GLU A 467 -30.58 -19.13 -6.52
CA GLU A 467 -30.81 -20.50 -6.03
C GLU A 467 -31.30 -21.46 -7.13
N GLU A 468 -31.74 -20.95 -8.29
CA GLU A 468 -32.43 -21.69 -9.35
C GLU A 468 -31.60 -21.93 -10.63
N GLU A 469 -30.41 -21.32 -10.77
CA GLU A 469 -29.55 -21.53 -11.95
C GLU A 469 -28.52 -22.65 -11.70
N GLU A 470 -28.93 -23.89 -11.94
CA GLU A 470 -28.07 -25.09 -11.90
C GLU A 470 -26.96 -25.12 -12.99
N GLU A 471 -26.94 -24.18 -13.94
CA GLU A 471 -25.97 -24.17 -15.05
C GLU A 471 -24.64 -23.47 -14.73
N GLU A 472 -24.58 -22.53 -13.77
CA GLU A 472 -23.36 -21.77 -13.46
C GLU A 472 -22.76 -22.21 -12.12
N LYS A 473 -21.63 -22.94 -12.15
CA LYS A 473 -21.00 -23.48 -10.94
C LYS A 473 -20.32 -22.36 -10.13
N PRO A 474 -20.84 -21.99 -8.93
CA PRO A 474 -20.19 -20.97 -8.11
C PRO A 474 -18.81 -21.46 -7.68
N ALA A 475 -17.79 -20.62 -7.82
CA ALA A 475 -16.43 -20.90 -7.38
C ALA A 475 -16.18 -20.44 -5.94
N LEU A 476 -17.07 -19.61 -5.38
CA LEU A 476 -16.97 -19.03 -4.05
C LEU A 476 -18.26 -19.23 -3.26
N LYS A 477 -18.13 -19.32 -1.94
CA LYS A 477 -19.24 -19.55 -1.02
C LYS A 477 -19.15 -18.60 0.17
N VAL A 478 -20.24 -17.90 0.45
CA VAL A 478 -20.41 -17.05 1.64
C VAL A 478 -21.47 -17.69 2.53
N GLU A 479 -21.10 -18.00 3.76
CA GLU A 479 -22.00 -18.48 4.82
C GLU A 479 -22.39 -17.33 5.74
N ALA A 480 -23.67 -17.02 5.79
CA ALA A 480 -24.24 -16.10 6.77
C ALA A 480 -24.50 -16.85 8.09
N THR A 481 -23.84 -16.45 9.17
CA THR A 481 -23.94 -17.15 10.45
C THR A 481 -25.17 -16.67 11.24
N SER A 482 -25.71 -17.52 12.11
CA SER A 482 -26.83 -17.15 13.00
C SER A 482 -26.47 -16.04 14.01
N ALA A 483 -25.17 -15.83 14.27
CA ALA A 483 -24.70 -14.74 15.11
C ALA A 483 -24.68 -13.38 14.38
N GLY A 484 -24.88 -13.34 13.06
CA GLY A 484 -24.86 -12.11 12.27
C GLY A 484 -23.53 -11.82 11.56
N GLY A 485 -22.59 -12.76 11.55
CA GLY A 485 -21.31 -12.68 10.83
C GLY A 485 -21.31 -13.43 9.49
N PHE A 486 -20.17 -13.46 8.82
CA PHE A 486 -20.00 -14.18 7.55
C PHE A 486 -18.74 -15.06 7.54
N ILE A 487 -18.75 -16.16 6.79
CA ILE A 487 -17.59 -17.03 6.56
C ILE A 487 -17.41 -17.22 5.06
N LEU A 488 -16.20 -16.95 4.55
CA LEU A 488 -15.87 -17.06 3.13
C LEU A 488 -15.07 -18.34 2.87
N ARG A 489 -15.52 -19.14 1.89
CA ARG A 489 -14.89 -20.41 1.50
C ARG A 489 -14.79 -20.57 0.00
N ASP A 490 -13.85 -21.40 -0.42
CA ASP A 490 -13.83 -21.92 -1.78
C ASP A 490 -14.99 -22.92 -1.97
N ALA A 491 -15.78 -22.75 -3.03
CA ALA A 491 -16.97 -23.58 -3.22
C ALA A 491 -16.65 -25.00 -3.69
N ILE A 492 -15.47 -25.24 -4.26
CA ILE A 492 -15.06 -26.52 -4.84
C ILE A 492 -14.34 -27.36 -3.79
N SER A 493 -13.29 -26.81 -3.19
CA SER A 493 -12.46 -27.49 -2.19
C SER A 493 -13.01 -27.41 -0.76
N GLY A 494 -13.90 -26.44 -0.49
CA GLY A 494 -14.37 -26.15 0.87
C GLY A 494 -13.33 -25.41 1.73
N ALA A 495 -12.18 -25.05 1.17
CA ALA A 495 -11.09 -24.37 1.86
C ALA A 495 -11.58 -23.07 2.51
N HIS A 496 -11.15 -22.85 3.75
CA HIS A 496 -11.48 -21.66 4.52
C HIS A 496 -10.58 -20.49 4.13
N PHE A 497 -11.17 -19.37 3.72
CA PHE A 497 -10.45 -18.13 3.48
C PHE A 497 -10.38 -17.28 4.74
N ILE A 498 -11.52 -16.74 5.18
CA ILE A 498 -11.60 -15.78 6.28
C ILE A 498 -12.99 -15.77 6.93
N ASP A 499 -13.04 -15.40 8.22
CA ASP A 499 -14.26 -15.09 8.96
C ASP A 499 -14.43 -13.57 9.11
N VAL A 500 -15.67 -13.10 8.99
CA VAL A 500 -16.09 -11.71 9.26
C VAL A 500 -17.03 -11.75 10.47
N PRO A 501 -16.49 -11.71 11.70
CA PRO A 501 -17.30 -11.83 12.92
C PRO A 501 -18.12 -10.57 13.19
N VAL A 502 -19.10 -10.68 14.08
CA VAL A 502 -19.92 -9.54 14.55
C VAL A 502 -19.06 -8.41 15.13
N ALA A 503 -17.93 -8.76 15.75
CA ALA A 503 -16.96 -7.83 16.31
C ALA A 503 -16.34 -6.87 15.26
N THR A 504 -16.40 -7.20 13.97
CA THR A 504 -15.88 -6.35 12.88
C THR A 504 -16.59 -4.99 12.81
N GLY A 505 -17.81 -4.87 13.32
CA GLY A 505 -18.55 -3.61 13.35
C GLY A 505 -20.04 -3.80 13.09
N SER A 506 -20.70 -2.73 12.66
CA SER A 506 -22.09 -2.72 12.17
C SER A 506 -22.31 -3.68 11.00
N MET A 507 -23.58 -4.00 10.67
CA MET A 507 -23.89 -4.86 9.53
C MET A 507 -23.33 -4.29 8.22
N ASP A 508 -23.42 -2.97 8.01
CA ASP A 508 -22.88 -2.31 6.82
C ASP A 508 -21.35 -2.42 6.72
N GLU A 509 -20.63 -2.28 7.85
CA GLU A 509 -19.18 -2.48 7.90
C GLU A 509 -18.80 -3.93 7.57
N ARG A 510 -19.56 -4.91 8.08
CA ARG A 510 -19.36 -6.33 7.76
C ARG A 510 -19.63 -6.62 6.29
N VAL A 511 -20.69 -6.08 5.71
CA VAL A 511 -20.99 -6.22 4.28
C VAL A 511 -19.88 -5.61 3.43
N LYS A 512 -19.37 -4.43 3.79
CA LYS A 512 -18.21 -3.81 3.12
C LYS A 512 -16.97 -4.69 3.21
N ALA A 513 -16.69 -5.26 4.38
CA ALA A 513 -15.58 -6.19 4.57
C ALA A 513 -15.71 -7.45 3.70
N VAL A 514 -16.90 -8.08 3.67
CA VAL A 514 -17.16 -9.24 2.80
C VAL A 514 -16.88 -8.93 1.34
N LYS A 515 -17.36 -7.78 0.84
CA LYS A 515 -17.10 -7.36 -0.55
C LYS A 515 -15.59 -7.18 -0.82
N ALA A 516 -14.90 -6.46 0.06
CA ALA A 516 -13.46 -6.25 -0.06
C ALA A 516 -12.67 -7.58 -0.06
N HIS A 517 -13.06 -8.53 0.79
CA HIS A 517 -12.43 -9.85 0.81
C HIS A 517 -12.72 -10.66 -0.46
N LEU A 518 -13.95 -10.62 -0.98
CA LEU A 518 -14.29 -11.28 -2.25
C LEU A 518 -13.48 -10.70 -3.41
N ASP A 519 -13.30 -9.39 -3.47
CA ASP A 519 -12.44 -8.74 -4.47
C ASP A 519 -11.00 -9.25 -4.39
N SER A 520 -10.42 -9.32 -3.18
CA SER A 520 -9.06 -9.87 -2.97
C SER A 520 -8.94 -11.35 -3.37
N ILE A 521 -9.95 -12.18 -3.04
CA ILE A 521 -9.98 -13.60 -3.42
C ILE A 521 -10.06 -13.75 -4.94
N VAL A 522 -10.94 -13.00 -5.60
CA VAL A 522 -11.09 -13.04 -7.06
C VAL A 522 -9.82 -12.56 -7.75
N ARG A 523 -9.18 -11.50 -7.26
CA ARG A 523 -7.89 -11.03 -7.77
C ARG A 523 -6.79 -12.09 -7.60
N TRP A 524 -6.73 -12.76 -6.46
CA TRP A 524 -5.81 -13.87 -6.21
C TRP A 524 -6.02 -15.04 -7.18
N LYS A 525 -7.28 -15.50 -7.33
CA LYS A 525 -7.63 -16.57 -8.28
C LYS A 525 -7.26 -16.20 -9.72
N ARG A 526 -7.50 -14.95 -10.12
CA ARG A 526 -7.10 -14.44 -11.43
C ARG A 526 -5.59 -14.40 -11.61
N MET A 527 -4.83 -14.04 -10.57
CA MET A 527 -3.37 -14.09 -10.59
C MET A 527 -2.86 -15.52 -10.77
N ILE A 528 -3.48 -16.51 -10.11
CA ILE A 528 -3.20 -17.93 -10.37
C ILE A 528 -3.50 -18.30 -11.82
N ALA A 529 -4.66 -17.90 -12.35
CA ALA A 529 -5.09 -18.22 -13.71
C ALA A 529 -4.38 -17.42 -14.83
N LEU A 530 -3.66 -16.34 -14.48
CA LEU A 530 -3.01 -15.44 -15.45
C LEU A 530 -1.96 -16.19 -16.27
N ASP A 531 -2.24 -16.49 -17.54
CA ASP A 531 -1.30 -17.18 -18.42
C ASP A 531 -1.34 -16.58 -19.83
N ASN A 532 -0.21 -16.69 -20.53
CA ASN A 532 -0.07 -16.31 -21.92
C ASN A 532 0.60 -17.44 -22.72
N PRO A 533 -0.12 -18.54 -23.00
CA PRO A 533 0.46 -19.69 -23.69
C PRO A 533 0.88 -19.39 -25.14
N ALA A 534 0.43 -18.26 -25.71
CA ALA A 534 0.85 -17.78 -27.03
C ALA A 534 2.25 -17.19 -27.04
N SER A 535 2.76 -16.79 -25.87
CA SER A 535 3.98 -16.02 -25.75
C SER A 535 5.18 -16.85 -26.19
N LYS A 536 5.95 -16.31 -27.14
CA LYS A 536 7.22 -16.91 -27.56
C LYS A 536 8.32 -16.73 -26.51
N ILE A 537 8.15 -15.80 -25.57
CA ILE A 537 9.13 -15.49 -24.51
C ILE A 537 9.34 -16.70 -23.59
N ARG A 538 8.31 -17.53 -23.38
CA ARG A 538 8.40 -18.75 -22.57
C ARG A 538 9.43 -19.76 -23.09
N ASN A 539 9.82 -19.64 -24.36
CA ASN A 539 10.86 -20.48 -24.96
C ASN A 539 12.28 -19.92 -24.78
N LEU A 540 12.43 -18.71 -24.22
CA LEU A 540 13.72 -18.05 -24.04
C LEU A 540 14.37 -18.36 -22.69
N PHE A 541 13.64 -18.95 -21.75
CA PHE A 541 14.14 -19.28 -20.42
C PHE A 541 13.56 -20.60 -19.91
N GLU A 542 14.19 -21.14 -18.88
CA GLU A 542 13.74 -22.24 -18.04
C GLU A 542 13.58 -21.74 -16.60
N PHE A 543 12.59 -22.29 -15.89
CA PHE A 543 12.33 -21.98 -14.49
C PHE A 543 12.39 -23.27 -13.68
N GLU A 544 13.14 -23.24 -12.59
CA GLU A 544 13.41 -24.39 -11.73
C GLU A 544 13.14 -24.01 -10.28
N LEU A 545 12.43 -24.88 -9.57
CA LEU A 545 12.26 -24.81 -8.12
C LEU A 545 13.33 -25.71 -7.49
N ALA A 546 14.15 -25.18 -6.61
CA ALA A 546 15.04 -25.96 -5.77
C ALA A 546 14.42 -26.13 -4.37
N ALA A 547 14.48 -27.33 -3.80
CA ALA A 547 14.07 -27.57 -2.43
C ALA A 547 15.10 -28.42 -1.67
N ALA A 548 15.26 -28.15 -0.38
CA ALA A 548 16.08 -28.93 0.52
C ALA A 548 15.50 -29.01 1.93
N ASP A 549 15.80 -30.13 2.58
CA ASP A 549 15.65 -30.35 4.02
C ASP A 549 17.03 -30.23 4.71
N ARG A 550 17.09 -30.41 6.02
CA ARG A 550 18.33 -30.30 6.82
C ARG A 550 19.41 -31.29 6.40
N GLN A 551 19.02 -32.44 5.81
CA GLN A 551 19.97 -33.49 5.43
C GLN A 551 20.51 -33.28 4.02
N SER A 552 19.66 -32.82 3.10
CA SER A 552 20.00 -32.58 1.69
C SER A 552 20.67 -31.22 1.48
N PHE A 553 20.55 -30.28 2.42
CA PHE A 553 21.24 -29.00 2.34
C PHE A 553 22.78 -29.15 2.48
N PRO A 554 23.61 -28.48 1.64
CA PRO A 554 23.25 -27.47 0.62
C PRO A 554 22.96 -28.03 -0.78
N ASP A 555 23.04 -29.35 -0.98
CA ASP A 555 22.82 -30.04 -2.25
C ASP A 555 21.31 -30.16 -2.57
N MET A 556 20.70 -29.04 -2.93
CA MET A 556 19.25 -28.95 -3.19
C MET A 556 18.82 -29.76 -4.43
N ALA A 557 17.65 -30.38 -4.34
CA ALA A 557 17.01 -31.02 -5.48
C ALA A 557 16.29 -29.97 -6.34
N PHE A 558 16.51 -30.02 -7.66
CA PHE A 558 15.86 -29.12 -8.62
C PHE A 558 14.68 -29.82 -9.29
N TYR A 559 13.59 -29.09 -9.41
CA TYR A 559 12.31 -29.54 -9.94
C TYR A 559 11.86 -28.62 -11.07
N GLN A 560 11.32 -29.23 -12.12
CA GLN A 560 10.73 -28.53 -13.26
C GLN A 560 9.28 -28.96 -13.43
N GLY A 561 8.43 -28.04 -13.87
CA GLY A 561 7.01 -28.29 -14.11
C GLY A 561 6.10 -27.24 -13.47
N SER A 562 4.83 -27.25 -13.86
CA SER A 562 3.80 -26.38 -13.26
C SER A 562 3.24 -26.92 -11.95
N GLU A 563 3.50 -28.18 -11.63
CA GLU A 563 3.08 -28.85 -10.40
C GLU A 563 4.21 -29.76 -9.93
N VAL A 564 4.63 -29.59 -8.68
CA VAL A 564 5.76 -30.31 -8.08
C VAL A 564 5.31 -30.87 -6.73
N ALA A 565 5.41 -32.19 -6.57
CA ALA A 565 5.12 -32.86 -5.31
C ALA A 565 6.42 -33.17 -4.56
N ILE A 566 6.57 -32.63 -3.35
CA ILE A 566 7.77 -32.79 -2.52
C ILE A 566 7.39 -33.59 -1.27
N PRO A 567 7.88 -34.82 -1.10
CA PRO A 567 7.64 -35.59 0.10
C PRO A 567 8.39 -34.97 1.28
N VAL A 568 7.69 -34.75 2.39
CA VAL A 568 8.24 -34.16 3.61
C VAL A 568 8.50 -35.26 4.65
N ASN A 569 9.67 -35.21 5.28
CA ASN A 569 9.96 -35.98 6.49
C ASN A 569 10.18 -35.01 7.65
N GLU A 570 9.29 -35.04 8.64
CA GLU A 570 9.29 -34.12 9.79
C GLU A 570 10.63 -34.11 10.53
N ASP A 571 11.29 -35.26 10.67
CA ASP A 571 12.59 -35.39 11.36
C ASP A 571 13.75 -34.69 10.63
N ARG A 572 13.52 -34.25 9.39
CA ARG A 572 14.54 -33.63 8.53
C ARG A 572 14.28 -32.16 8.27
N LEU A 573 13.19 -31.59 8.79
CA LEU A 573 12.89 -30.18 8.62
C LEU A 573 13.88 -29.29 9.38
N PHE A 574 14.01 -28.03 8.97
CA PHE A 574 14.79 -27.04 9.70
C PHE A 574 14.11 -26.66 11.03
N ASP A 575 14.79 -25.92 11.90
CA ASP A 575 14.39 -25.64 13.30
C ASP A 575 13.02 -24.93 13.48
N ASN A 576 12.32 -24.61 12.37
CA ASN A 576 10.94 -24.08 12.33
C ASN A 576 9.91 -25.04 11.66
N ASN A 577 10.23 -26.33 11.49
CA ASN A 577 9.43 -27.29 10.72
C ASN A 577 9.16 -26.85 9.27
N LYS A 578 10.18 -26.30 8.59
CA LYS A 578 10.07 -25.85 7.19
C LYS A 578 11.14 -26.49 6.30
N LEU A 579 10.83 -26.59 5.01
CA LEU A 579 11.79 -26.84 3.94
C LEU A 579 12.36 -25.50 3.46
N ALA A 580 13.57 -25.52 2.93
CA ALA A 580 14.18 -24.38 2.25
C ALA A 580 13.92 -24.47 0.75
N PHE A 581 13.47 -23.37 0.14
CA PHE A 581 13.22 -23.24 -1.29
C PHE A 581 14.10 -22.17 -1.92
N LYS A 582 14.49 -22.42 -3.17
CA LYS A 582 15.11 -21.45 -4.07
C LYS A 582 14.46 -21.49 -5.43
N PHE A 583 14.50 -20.37 -6.14
CA PHE A 583 13.85 -20.20 -7.43
C PHE A 583 14.90 -19.77 -8.44
N ARG A 584 15.08 -20.55 -9.49
CA ARG A 584 16.14 -20.33 -10.48
C ARG A 584 15.56 -20.11 -11.86
N VAL A 585 16.17 -19.17 -12.58
CA VAL A 585 15.90 -18.94 -14.00
C VAL A 585 17.18 -19.18 -14.78
N SER A 586 17.05 -19.87 -15.92
CA SER A 586 18.15 -20.19 -16.83
C SER A 586 17.81 -19.68 -18.23
N LEU A 587 18.67 -18.88 -18.85
CA LEU A 587 18.42 -18.35 -20.20
C LEU A 587 18.83 -19.36 -21.28
N LYS A 588 17.97 -19.57 -22.29
CA LYS A 588 18.23 -20.50 -23.40
C LYS A 588 18.99 -19.86 -24.56
N GLU A 589 18.69 -18.60 -24.87
CA GLU A 589 19.33 -17.83 -25.94
C GLU A 589 19.51 -16.38 -25.50
N ALA A 590 20.60 -15.73 -25.93
CA ALA A 590 20.76 -14.28 -25.76
C ALA A 590 20.11 -13.54 -26.93
N GLY A 591 19.36 -12.48 -26.62
CA GLY A 591 18.92 -11.55 -27.64
C GLY A 591 17.78 -10.61 -27.25
N GLN A 592 16.91 -10.99 -26.31
CA GLN A 592 15.83 -10.14 -25.83
C GLN A 592 15.95 -9.91 -24.33
N ASP A 593 15.91 -8.64 -23.93
CA ASP A 593 15.86 -8.25 -22.52
C ASP A 593 14.49 -8.60 -21.94
N LEU A 594 14.53 -9.33 -20.84
CA LEU A 594 13.39 -9.85 -20.09
C LEU A 594 13.47 -9.36 -18.65
N TYR A 595 12.32 -9.10 -18.07
CA TYR A 595 12.14 -8.78 -16.66
C TYR A 595 11.41 -9.93 -16.00
N PHE A 596 11.98 -10.45 -14.91
CA PHE A 596 11.42 -11.57 -14.16
C PHE A 596 10.86 -11.12 -12.83
N TYR A 597 9.59 -11.45 -12.58
CA TYR A 597 8.88 -11.14 -11.35
C TYR A 597 8.36 -12.42 -10.70
N LEU A 598 8.88 -12.77 -9.53
CA LEU A 598 8.39 -13.90 -8.76
C LEU A 598 7.40 -13.44 -7.69
N PHE A 599 6.21 -14.04 -7.67
CA PHE A 599 5.22 -13.79 -6.64
C PHE A 599 4.94 -15.05 -5.84
N ASP A 600 4.81 -14.87 -4.53
CA ASP A 600 4.12 -15.78 -3.62
C ASP A 600 2.62 -15.57 -3.74
N LEU A 601 1.89 -16.65 -3.96
CA LEU A 601 0.43 -16.65 -3.93
C LEU A 601 0.00 -17.50 -2.73
N SER A 602 -0.05 -16.84 -1.58
CA SER A 602 -0.38 -17.47 -0.30
C SER A 602 -1.78 -18.08 -0.32
N PRO A 603 -2.01 -19.25 0.31
CA PRO A 603 -3.34 -19.84 0.46
C PRO A 603 -4.36 -18.91 1.15
N LYS A 604 -3.89 -17.92 1.91
CA LYS A 604 -4.73 -16.86 2.52
C LYS A 604 -4.91 -15.64 1.61
N CYS A 605 -4.83 -15.87 0.30
CA CYS A 605 -5.07 -14.89 -0.76
C CYS A 605 -4.11 -13.69 -0.76
N GLY A 606 -2.92 -13.81 -0.15
CA GLY A 606 -1.85 -12.83 -0.35
C GLY A 606 -1.23 -12.95 -1.73
N VAL A 607 -0.78 -11.81 -2.26
CA VAL A 607 0.09 -11.76 -3.44
C VAL A 607 1.29 -10.93 -3.05
N THR A 608 2.40 -11.60 -2.78
CA THR A 608 3.62 -10.96 -2.28
C THR A 608 4.70 -11.10 -3.32
N PHE A 609 5.45 -10.04 -3.58
CA PHE A 609 6.61 -10.12 -4.44
C PHE A 609 7.78 -10.76 -3.68
N LEU A 610 8.41 -11.80 -4.24
CA LEU A 610 9.38 -12.67 -3.54
C LEU A 610 10.85 -12.43 -3.89
N ASN A 611 11.18 -11.44 -4.72
CA ASN A 611 12.58 -11.18 -5.03
C ASN A 611 13.28 -10.52 -3.83
N ASP A 612 14.56 -10.85 -3.65
CA ASP A 612 15.38 -10.20 -2.62
C ASP A 612 15.53 -8.71 -2.92
N GLU A 613 15.42 -7.91 -1.87
CA GLU A 613 15.48 -6.45 -1.96
C GLU A 613 14.45 -5.89 -2.96
N GLU A 614 13.36 -6.64 -3.23
CA GLU A 614 12.38 -6.38 -4.29
C GLU A 614 13.01 -6.00 -5.66
N THR A 615 14.22 -6.51 -5.95
CA THR A 615 14.91 -6.20 -7.20
C THR A 615 14.36 -7.05 -8.34
N VAL A 616 13.95 -6.40 -9.42
CA VAL A 616 13.48 -7.10 -10.63
C VAL A 616 14.69 -7.64 -11.37
N MET A 617 14.82 -8.96 -11.47
CA MET A 617 15.92 -9.58 -12.22
C MET A 617 15.76 -9.31 -13.72
N ARG A 618 16.83 -8.80 -14.35
CA ARG A 618 16.87 -8.53 -15.79
C ARG A 618 17.73 -9.57 -16.50
N SER A 619 17.25 -10.09 -17.63
CA SER A 619 18.06 -11.04 -18.41
C SER A 619 19.36 -10.42 -18.95
N SER A 620 19.41 -9.09 -19.13
CA SER A 620 20.61 -8.36 -19.55
C SER A 620 21.77 -8.45 -18.55
N GLU A 621 21.46 -8.75 -17.28
CA GLU A 621 22.45 -8.93 -16.20
C GLU A 621 23.06 -10.34 -16.23
N LEU A 622 22.50 -11.24 -17.05
CA LEU A 622 22.92 -12.62 -17.18
C LEU A 622 23.59 -12.87 -18.54
N ASN A 623 24.60 -13.73 -18.53
CA ASN A 623 25.21 -14.20 -19.78
C ASN A 623 24.30 -15.24 -20.47
N ALA A 624 24.42 -15.38 -21.80
CA ALA A 624 23.72 -16.43 -22.55
C ALA A 624 24.03 -17.82 -21.97
N GLY A 625 23.01 -18.62 -21.66
CA GLY A 625 23.19 -19.94 -21.03
C GLY A 625 23.54 -19.89 -19.53
N ALA A 626 23.57 -18.70 -18.90
CA ALA A 626 23.73 -18.57 -17.47
C ALA A 626 22.42 -18.84 -16.72
N SER A 627 22.56 -19.31 -15.49
CA SER A 627 21.47 -19.46 -14.54
C SER A 627 21.69 -18.52 -13.35
N ALA A 628 20.60 -18.02 -12.79
CA ALA A 628 20.61 -17.21 -11.59
C ALA A 628 19.43 -17.52 -10.69
N ASP A 629 19.66 -17.43 -9.39
CA ASP A 629 18.61 -17.52 -8.40
C ASP A 629 17.89 -16.15 -8.34
N LEU A 630 16.56 -16.15 -8.43
CA LEU A 630 15.70 -14.95 -8.38
C LEU A 630 15.77 -14.22 -7.03
N ARG A 631 16.26 -14.91 -6.01
CA ARG A 631 16.52 -14.40 -4.67
C ARG A 631 17.72 -15.17 -4.08
N GLN A 632 18.62 -14.44 -3.41
CA GLN A 632 19.78 -14.94 -2.69
C GLN A 632 19.38 -15.73 -1.43
N SER A 633 18.45 -15.20 -0.63
CA SER A 633 17.90 -15.80 0.58
C SER A 633 17.05 -17.04 0.27
N PHE A 634 16.79 -17.87 1.28
CA PHE A 634 15.94 -19.04 1.11
C PHE A 634 14.52 -18.69 1.54
N PHE A 635 13.54 -19.00 0.69
CA PHE A 635 12.16 -18.96 1.12
C PHE A 635 11.85 -20.24 1.86
N GLY A 636 11.36 -20.16 3.10
CA GLY A 636 11.05 -21.37 3.83
C GLY A 636 9.59 -21.55 4.16
N TRP A 637 9.13 -22.76 3.84
CA TRP A 637 7.72 -23.11 3.94
C TRP A 637 7.54 -24.63 4.14
N GLY A 638 6.37 -25.04 4.63
CA GLY A 638 6.07 -26.44 4.89
C GLY A 638 4.73 -26.61 5.61
N PRO A 639 4.21 -27.86 5.66
CA PRO A 639 2.96 -28.18 6.36
C PRO A 639 3.06 -27.89 7.86
N ASP A 640 1.92 -27.65 8.50
CA ASP A 640 1.82 -27.71 9.96
C ASP A 640 1.84 -29.17 10.46
N PRO A 641 2.17 -29.43 11.74
CA PRO A 641 2.30 -30.79 12.28
C PRO A 641 1.02 -31.66 12.17
N ASP A 642 -0.14 -31.05 11.99
CA ASP A 642 -1.43 -31.71 11.82
C ASP A 642 -1.89 -31.83 10.36
N GLU A 643 -1.15 -31.25 9.41
CA GLU A 643 -1.48 -31.26 7.98
C GLU A 643 -0.80 -32.43 7.23
N GLN A 644 -1.61 -33.32 6.65
CA GLN A 644 -1.10 -34.42 5.83
C GLN A 644 -0.55 -33.97 4.46
N SER A 645 -1.04 -32.85 3.95
CA SER A 645 -0.58 -32.25 2.69
C SER A 645 -1.03 -30.80 2.60
N VAL A 646 -0.22 -29.95 1.97
CA VAL A 646 -0.53 -28.54 1.74
C VAL A 646 -0.05 -28.11 0.35
N THR A 647 -0.72 -27.14 -0.26
CA THR A 647 -0.37 -26.58 -1.58
C THR A 647 -0.04 -25.10 -1.44
N ARG A 648 1.02 -24.66 -2.12
CA ARG A 648 1.39 -23.25 -2.27
C ARG A 648 1.65 -22.95 -3.73
N TRP A 649 1.27 -21.75 -4.16
CA TRP A 649 1.40 -21.34 -5.54
C TRP A 649 2.49 -20.28 -5.65
N PHE A 650 3.36 -20.44 -6.63
CA PHE A 650 4.33 -19.41 -7.02
C PHE A 650 4.07 -19.01 -8.46
N LYS A 651 4.20 -17.71 -8.74
CA LYS A 651 3.92 -17.15 -10.06
C LYS A 651 5.13 -16.40 -10.58
N LEU A 652 5.76 -16.91 -11.63
CA LEU A 652 6.77 -16.18 -12.38
C LEU A 652 6.10 -15.46 -13.54
N LEU A 653 6.18 -14.12 -13.56
CA LEU A 653 5.88 -13.32 -14.74
C LEU A 653 7.19 -12.97 -15.44
N ALA A 654 7.26 -13.23 -16.75
CA ALA A 654 8.36 -12.80 -17.60
C ALA A 654 7.82 -11.85 -18.68
N THR A 655 8.36 -10.63 -18.72
CA THR A 655 7.91 -9.57 -19.64
C THR A 655 9.07 -8.96 -20.40
N THR A 656 8.76 -8.32 -21.53
CA THR A 656 9.74 -7.62 -22.38
C THR A 656 9.84 -6.13 -22.06
N GLU A 657 9.09 -5.71 -21.05
CA GLU A 657 9.01 -4.35 -20.53
C GLU A 657 8.86 -4.44 -19.02
N GLU A 658 9.32 -3.41 -18.33
CA GLU A 658 9.15 -3.32 -16.89
C GLU A 658 7.67 -3.18 -16.51
N LEU A 659 7.27 -3.86 -15.43
CA LEU A 659 5.93 -3.81 -14.88
C LEU A 659 5.93 -2.99 -13.60
N ASP A 660 4.83 -2.26 -13.40
CA ASP A 660 4.48 -1.79 -12.07
C ASP A 660 3.89 -2.94 -11.23
N TYR A 661 4.77 -3.79 -10.71
CA TYR A 661 4.38 -5.01 -10.01
C TYR A 661 3.65 -4.76 -8.67
N HIS A 662 3.77 -3.59 -8.05
CA HIS A 662 3.02 -3.26 -6.83
C HIS A 662 1.52 -3.29 -7.05
N GLN A 663 1.08 -2.98 -8.28
CA GLN A 663 -0.32 -3.11 -8.68
C GLN A 663 -0.80 -4.56 -8.76
N LEU A 664 0.08 -5.54 -8.58
CA LEU A 664 -0.25 -6.96 -8.42
C LEU A 664 -0.18 -7.40 -6.96
N THR A 665 0.56 -6.69 -6.12
CA THR A 665 0.68 -7.04 -4.70
C THR A 665 -0.64 -6.81 -3.96
N GLN A 666 -0.89 -7.66 -2.97
CA GLN A 666 -1.99 -7.51 -2.04
C GLN A 666 -1.64 -8.19 -0.70
N PRO A 667 -2.01 -7.58 0.43
CA PRO A 667 -1.83 -8.21 1.72
C PRO A 667 -2.69 -9.47 1.83
N GLU A 668 -2.28 -10.37 2.69
CA GLU A 668 -3.07 -11.55 3.02
C GLU A 668 -4.33 -11.20 3.79
N LEU A 669 -5.34 -12.06 3.67
CA LEU A 669 -6.59 -11.92 4.41
C LEU A 669 -6.44 -12.24 5.90
N ALA A 670 -5.45 -13.06 6.25
CA ALA A 670 -5.07 -13.46 7.60
C ALA A 670 -3.59 -13.87 7.60
N GLY A 671 -2.93 -13.85 8.76
CA GLY A 671 -1.48 -14.13 8.83
C GLY A 671 -1.06 -15.49 8.25
N ASP A 672 0.10 -15.50 7.59
CA ASP A 672 0.73 -16.68 6.96
C ASP A 672 1.89 -17.28 7.76
N ARG A 673 2.29 -18.48 7.33
CA ARG A 673 3.33 -19.34 7.91
C ARG A 673 4.65 -19.30 7.14
N GLY A 674 4.74 -18.55 6.05
CA GLY A 674 5.98 -18.34 5.29
C GLY A 674 6.98 -17.52 6.11
N VAL A 675 8.24 -17.96 6.12
CA VAL A 675 9.34 -17.24 6.79
C VAL A 675 10.58 -17.27 5.91
N ASP A 676 11.25 -16.13 5.82
CA ASP A 676 12.55 -16.05 5.15
C ASP A 676 13.62 -16.66 6.05
N PHE A 677 14.46 -17.51 5.47
CA PHE A 677 15.61 -18.11 6.13
C PHE A 677 16.89 -17.44 5.65
N ASP A 678 17.62 -16.85 6.59
CA ASP A 678 19.01 -16.49 6.42
C ASP A 678 19.87 -17.62 7.01
N PHE A 679 20.40 -18.49 6.14
CA PHE A 679 21.44 -19.45 6.52
C PHE A 679 22.81 -18.79 6.28
N ASN A 680 23.17 -17.84 7.14
CA ASN A 680 24.54 -17.31 7.25
C ASN A 680 25.12 -17.61 8.64
#